data_AF-A0A395N0A6-F1
#
_entry.id   AF-A0A395N0A6-F1
#
_cell.length_a   1.000
_cell.length_b   1.000
_cell.length_c   1.000
_cell.angle_alpha   90.00
_cell.angle_beta   90.00
_cell.angle_gamma   90.00
#
_symmetry.space_group_name_H-M   'P 1'
#
loop_
_entity.id
_entity.type
_entity.pdbx_description
1 polymer ?
#
loop_
_entity_poly.entity_id
_entity_poly.type
_entity_poly.pdbx_seq_one_letter_code
_entity_poly.pdbx_strand_id
1 'polypeptide(L)'
;MVRAFNLRLALQATAIKVSANLVTQLIIHLRAPGGHSPFDEQQVIEFAIYGFVGSQVGNVIQFILEDCFPTGRAMRANETLPQVQGDAKQVEEKKDDDKRGTKKSWFSISPDLIWRNVLAKLILDQTIGLAISGNVFLICTNIARVENPLMVLDVIGNRLWPLIKAGWHIWPTTNILINKDKDQSLDPSQGGLAQSLALSPRRSWVGCSRCKSFKKKCSEERPACQRCTLAGAKCEYAVKLRWGGRPFDRSPFGECLTQNEGSVQRLDLNKKNFIYVSPSTPKSGPSKVTSPPKQQDDEPQWIPASPPEVLDSSESLQMILSQGQMSIPLTPSVELFGHLSPLHRSGLQYFTERTVRALAPHPQIFNELCDLILPMAIFHEPLLQGIVALAATHRLASCKTSEEQNAQALIVAGFQALSSRSLCQQLSDCGESQELVPLLATARALFVCEVFASDPSADRWSVHFRGARGLISRIHDKGLSQNPTDELRFLLRWFDMTESLVCLSISDLAPTQSAIPSPTTLPSFDPDDEPVYIDMYLARTKDLLCVFKEIARLSHIKNGGEVSLDDDQVDAEVWWLLSHLQSIIDRDQANPPPVMSIRNRDLSVAEVHEYRMSNQIWQMTGLLLIHRRLRHEPRSSTLVQDLVQRILECAERMTLRDGLTPVTLLTPPLFFAGCDALGDDRPRIKTSLQGVSTALGLLNAQRALEILEQYWDADPGVDDAVADMAWPKISQFLPY
;
A
#
# COMPACT_ATOMS: atom_id res chain seq x y z
N MET A 1 42.95 1.20 -23.35
CA MET A 1 42.63 2.14 -24.45
C MET A 1 41.61 1.63 -25.47
N VAL A 2 41.60 0.33 -25.85
CA VAL A 2 40.64 -0.21 -26.85
C VAL A 2 39.15 -0.09 -26.44
N ARG A 3 38.85 0.11 -25.15
CA ARG A 3 37.47 0.30 -24.62
C ARG A 3 36.95 1.75 -24.64
N ALA A 4 37.76 2.74 -25.05
CA ALA A 4 37.34 4.14 -24.98
C ALA A 4 36.57 4.63 -26.22
N PHE A 5 36.69 3.92 -27.34
CA PHE A 5 35.96 4.24 -28.57
C PHE A 5 34.58 3.56 -28.58
N ASN A 6 33.54 4.38 -28.62
CA ASN A 6 32.15 3.93 -28.65
C ASN A 6 31.45 4.55 -29.86
N LEU A 7 31.28 3.73 -30.90
CA LEU A 7 30.67 4.13 -32.16
C LEU A 7 29.23 4.64 -31.99
N ARG A 8 28.47 4.05 -31.05
CA ARG A 8 27.10 4.47 -30.77
C ARG A 8 27.07 5.87 -30.16
N LEU A 9 27.98 6.16 -29.23
CA LEU A 9 28.13 7.50 -28.65
C LEU A 9 28.55 8.52 -29.73
N ALA A 10 29.47 8.12 -30.62
CA ALA A 10 29.92 8.95 -31.74
C ALA A 10 28.78 9.37 -32.65
N LEU A 11 27.97 8.41 -33.09
CA LEU A 11 26.83 8.67 -33.98
C LEU A 11 25.75 9.52 -33.31
N GLN A 12 25.50 9.33 -32.01
CA GLN A 12 24.55 10.17 -31.27
C GLN A 12 25.04 11.61 -31.14
N ALA A 13 26.31 11.81 -30.80
CA ALA A 13 26.91 13.14 -30.71
C ALA A 13 26.93 13.85 -32.07
N THR A 14 27.28 13.14 -33.15
CA THR A 14 27.19 13.64 -34.53
C THR A 14 25.77 14.12 -34.85
N ALA A 15 24.74 13.30 -34.58
CA ALA A 15 23.36 13.67 -34.87
C ALA A 15 22.91 14.93 -34.10
N ILE A 16 23.32 15.07 -32.83
CA ILE A 16 23.00 16.25 -32.01
C ILE A 16 23.68 17.49 -32.58
N LYS A 17 24.98 17.41 -32.94
CA LYS A 17 25.73 18.57 -33.48
C LYS A 17 25.24 19.00 -34.85
N VAL A 18 24.92 18.04 -35.73
CA VAL A 18 24.27 18.30 -37.01
C VAL A 18 22.92 18.98 -36.80
N SER A 19 22.05 18.42 -35.97
CA SER A 19 20.72 18.98 -35.74
C SER A 19 20.78 20.39 -35.14
N ALA A 20 21.69 20.64 -34.19
CA ALA A 20 21.88 21.96 -33.60
C ALA A 20 22.38 23.00 -34.62
N ASN A 21 23.31 22.61 -35.51
CA ASN A 21 23.78 23.48 -36.57
C ASN A 21 22.65 23.79 -37.58
N LEU A 22 21.90 22.76 -38.00
CA LEU A 22 20.75 22.90 -38.90
C LEU A 22 19.67 23.85 -38.36
N VAL A 23 19.33 23.72 -37.08
CA VAL A 23 18.38 24.62 -36.42
C VAL A 23 18.91 26.05 -36.40
N THR A 24 20.20 26.24 -36.14
CA THR A 24 20.82 27.57 -36.12
C THR A 24 20.79 28.22 -37.50
N GLN A 25 21.17 27.48 -38.54
CA GLN A 25 21.11 27.96 -39.93
C GLN A 25 19.66 28.28 -40.35
N LEU A 26 18.69 27.45 -39.96
CA LEU A 26 17.27 27.71 -40.23
C LEU A 26 16.78 28.99 -39.53
N ILE A 27 17.15 29.21 -38.27
CA ILE A 27 16.78 30.43 -37.54
C ILE A 27 17.38 31.67 -38.22
N ILE A 28 18.64 31.59 -38.67
CA ILE A 28 19.30 32.68 -39.38
C ILE A 28 18.60 32.94 -40.71
N HIS A 29 18.27 31.89 -41.47
CA HIS A 29 17.55 32.00 -42.73
C HIS A 29 16.17 32.63 -42.57
N LEU A 30 15.42 32.24 -41.53
CA LEU A 30 14.10 32.81 -41.22
C LEU A 30 14.15 34.27 -40.76
N ARG A 31 15.29 34.72 -40.20
CA ARG A 31 15.48 36.10 -39.73
C ARG A 31 16.14 37.02 -40.76
N ALA A 32 16.61 36.51 -41.90
CA ALA A 32 17.27 37.32 -42.91
C ALA A 32 16.24 38.08 -43.78
N PRO A 33 16.25 39.44 -43.78
CA PRO A 33 15.32 40.21 -44.59
C PRO A 33 15.68 40.05 -46.08
N GLY A 34 14.76 39.46 -46.86
CA GLY A 34 14.95 39.18 -48.29
C GLY A 34 15.15 37.71 -48.67
N GLY A 35 15.16 36.78 -47.70
CA GLY A 35 14.86 35.36 -47.93
C GLY A 35 15.90 34.52 -48.69
N HIS A 36 17.16 34.94 -48.80
CA HIS A 36 18.18 34.14 -49.48
C HIS A 36 19.51 34.17 -48.71
N SER A 37 19.55 33.50 -47.54
CA SER A 37 20.83 33.07 -46.95
C SER A 37 21.10 31.63 -47.42
N PRO A 38 22.16 31.38 -48.21
CA PRO A 38 22.47 30.03 -48.69
C PRO A 38 22.85 29.14 -47.50
N PHE A 39 22.32 27.93 -47.51
CA PHE A 39 22.58 26.94 -46.48
C PHE A 39 24.01 26.41 -46.62
N ASP A 40 24.80 26.51 -45.55
CA ASP A 40 26.21 26.11 -45.53
C ASP A 40 26.29 24.61 -45.24
N GLU A 41 26.18 23.79 -46.29
CA GLU A 41 26.29 22.34 -46.22
C GLU A 41 27.66 21.89 -45.69
N GLN A 42 28.71 22.66 -46.00
CA GLN A 42 30.07 22.39 -45.52
C GLN A 42 30.14 22.51 -43.99
N GLN A 43 29.50 23.53 -43.41
CA GLN A 43 29.41 23.68 -41.96
C GLN A 43 28.71 22.50 -41.28
N VAL A 44 27.68 21.95 -41.90
CA VAL A 44 26.95 20.80 -41.35
C VAL A 44 27.88 19.59 -41.25
N ILE A 45 28.70 19.35 -42.28
CA ILE A 45 29.68 18.26 -42.31
C ILE A 45 30.77 18.49 -41.26
N GLU A 46 31.28 19.71 -41.11
CA GLU A 46 32.27 20.08 -40.09
C GLU A 46 31.76 19.79 -38.67
N PHE A 47 30.50 20.15 -38.38
CA PHE A 47 29.86 19.86 -37.09
C PHE A 47 29.57 18.37 -36.91
N ALA A 48 29.32 17.62 -37.99
CA ALA A 48 29.17 16.17 -37.96
C ALA A 48 30.48 15.48 -37.55
N ILE A 49 31.60 15.89 -38.17
CA ILE A 49 32.95 15.40 -37.87
C ILE A 49 33.33 15.76 -36.44
N TYR A 50 33.09 17.01 -36.01
CA TYR A 50 33.33 17.40 -34.63
C TYR A 50 32.51 16.57 -33.63
N GLY A 51 31.22 16.36 -33.89
CA GLY A 51 30.38 15.52 -33.03
C GLY A 51 30.92 14.09 -32.92
N PHE A 52 31.44 13.54 -34.02
CA PHE A 52 32.02 12.20 -34.04
C PHE A 52 33.33 12.17 -33.23
N VAL A 53 34.33 12.94 -33.65
CA VAL A 53 35.69 12.92 -33.07
C VAL A 53 35.69 13.46 -31.64
N GLY A 54 35.01 14.58 -31.40
CA GLY A 54 34.95 15.23 -30.09
C GLY A 54 34.36 14.35 -29.00
N SER A 55 33.34 13.54 -29.33
CA SER A 55 32.76 12.60 -28.35
C SER A 55 33.72 11.50 -27.92
N GLN A 56 34.57 11.02 -28.83
CA GLN A 56 35.53 9.95 -28.53
C GLN A 56 36.65 10.49 -27.64
N VAL A 57 37.16 11.68 -27.97
CA VAL A 57 38.18 12.36 -27.16
C VAL A 57 37.63 12.69 -25.77
N GLY A 58 36.40 13.24 -25.68
CA GLY A 58 35.76 13.52 -24.40
C GLY A 58 35.56 12.27 -23.53
N ASN A 59 35.16 11.15 -24.13
CA ASN A 59 34.98 9.89 -23.42
C ASN A 59 36.31 9.33 -22.86
N VAL A 60 37.41 9.47 -23.61
CA VAL A 60 38.76 9.10 -23.14
C VAL A 60 39.17 9.97 -21.95
N ILE A 61 38.96 11.29 -22.02
CA ILE A 61 39.30 12.23 -20.95
C ILE A 61 38.51 11.88 -19.69
N GLN A 62 37.21 11.62 -19.81
CA GLN A 62 36.37 11.27 -18.67
C GLN A 62 36.79 9.94 -18.03
N PHE A 63 37.20 8.96 -18.83
CA PHE A 63 37.74 7.70 -18.31
C PHE A 63 39.05 7.91 -17.53
N ILE A 64 39.97 8.72 -18.07
CA ILE A 64 41.24 9.06 -17.38
C ILE A 64 40.96 9.82 -16.07
N LEU A 65 40.00 10.76 -16.08
CA LEU A 65 39.61 11.50 -14.89
C LEU A 65 39.05 10.58 -13.80
N GLU A 66 38.21 9.61 -14.18
CA GLU A 66 37.65 8.63 -13.24
C GLU A 66 38.71 7.67 -12.67
N ASP A 67 39.64 7.21 -13.49
CA ASP A 67 40.74 6.32 -13.06
C ASP A 67 41.74 7.03 -12.14
N CYS A 68 42.11 8.28 -12.45
CA CYS A 68 43.09 9.04 -11.67
C CYS A 68 42.50 9.65 -10.38
N PHE A 69 41.20 9.97 -10.37
CA PHE A 69 40.56 10.69 -9.27
C PHE A 69 39.21 10.08 -8.85
N PRO A 70 39.16 8.84 -8.32
CA PRO A 70 37.90 8.15 -8.01
C PRO A 70 37.02 8.93 -7.01
N THR A 71 35.71 8.91 -7.24
CA THR A 71 34.74 9.78 -6.56
C THR A 71 34.26 9.25 -5.18
N GLY A 72 34.44 7.95 -4.87
CA GLY A 72 34.00 7.33 -3.60
C GLY A 72 34.82 6.09 -3.18
N ARG A 73 34.59 5.58 -1.96
CA ARG A 73 35.46 4.57 -1.29
C ARG A 73 35.15 3.08 -1.55
N ALA A 74 34.17 2.72 -2.39
CA ALA A 74 33.82 1.32 -2.64
C ALA A 74 34.10 0.88 -4.09
N MET A 75 35.26 0.25 -4.31
CA MET A 75 35.45 -0.88 -5.25
C MET A 75 36.93 -1.30 -5.26
N ARG A 76 37.30 -2.25 -4.40
CA ARG A 76 38.43 -3.16 -4.65
C ARG A 76 38.17 -4.50 -3.98
N ALA A 77 37.83 -5.50 -4.80
CA ALA A 77 38.40 -6.86 -4.82
C ALA A 77 37.39 -7.86 -5.45
N ASN A 78 37.80 -8.47 -6.56
CA ASN A 78 37.34 -9.76 -7.10
C ASN A 78 35.89 -9.97 -7.56
N GLU A 79 35.36 -9.04 -8.36
CA GLU A 79 34.35 -9.42 -9.37
C GLU A 79 34.85 -9.02 -10.76
N THR A 80 34.70 -9.95 -11.70
CA THR A 80 34.95 -9.70 -13.12
C THR A 80 34.08 -8.53 -13.55
N LEU A 81 34.72 -7.44 -13.99
CA LEU A 81 34.06 -6.23 -14.51
C LEU A 81 32.93 -6.62 -15.48
N PRO A 82 31.69 -6.14 -15.26
CA PRO A 82 30.62 -6.32 -16.22
C PRO A 82 31.07 -5.78 -17.57
N GLN A 83 30.78 -6.54 -18.63
CA GLN A 83 30.99 -6.10 -20.00
C GLN A 83 30.30 -4.74 -20.16
N VAL A 84 31.05 -3.72 -20.60
CA VAL A 84 30.65 -2.31 -20.65
C VAL A 84 29.45 -2.13 -21.58
N GLN A 85 28.26 -2.33 -21.02
CA GLN A 85 27.00 -1.89 -21.55
C GLN A 85 26.26 -1.22 -20.39
N GLY A 86 26.91 -0.19 -19.86
CA GLY A 86 26.43 0.61 -18.73
C GLY A 86 25.20 1.42 -19.14
N ASP A 87 24.08 0.97 -18.59
CA ASP A 87 22.84 1.70 -18.43
C ASP A 87 23.03 3.17 -18.05
N ALA A 88 22.50 4.07 -18.89
CA ALA A 88 22.15 5.43 -18.51
C ALA A 88 20.88 5.41 -17.62
N LYS A 89 21.00 4.77 -16.44
CA LYS A 89 19.95 4.71 -15.41
C LYS A 89 20.45 4.97 -13.99
N GLN A 90 21.70 5.43 -13.81
CA GLN A 90 22.21 5.89 -12.52
C GLN A 90 22.08 7.42 -12.28
N VAL A 91 21.30 8.15 -13.09
CA VAL A 91 21.20 9.63 -12.97
C VAL A 91 19.79 10.14 -12.61
N GLU A 92 18.81 9.29 -12.28
CA GLU A 92 17.48 9.78 -11.85
C GLU A 92 17.03 9.36 -10.44
N GLU A 93 17.94 8.86 -9.60
CA GLU A 93 17.69 8.63 -8.16
C GLU A 93 18.63 9.50 -7.29
N LYS A 94 18.54 10.84 -7.41
CA LYS A 94 18.93 11.78 -6.32
C LYS A 94 18.48 13.22 -6.63
N LYS A 95 17.18 13.45 -6.43
CA LYS A 95 16.51 14.75 -6.20
C LYS A 95 15.18 14.35 -5.57
N ASP A 96 14.89 14.55 -4.30
CA ASP A 96 15.17 15.69 -3.45
C ASP A 96 15.16 15.20 -1.99
N ASP A 97 16.29 15.29 -1.31
CA ASP A 97 16.32 15.65 0.11
C ASP A 97 16.89 17.07 0.19
N ASP A 98 16.38 17.82 1.16
CA ASP A 98 16.68 19.20 1.57
C ASP A 98 16.10 20.37 0.75
N LYS A 99 14.97 20.91 1.25
CA LYS A 99 15.01 22.14 2.09
C LYS A 99 13.64 22.44 2.73
N ARG A 100 13.51 22.18 4.04
CA ARG A 100 12.90 23.13 4.99
C ARG A 100 13.92 23.44 6.06
N GLY A 101 14.12 24.73 6.29
CA GLY A 101 15.21 25.27 7.08
C GLY A 101 15.11 24.89 8.55
N THR A 102 16.16 24.30 9.07
CA THR A 102 16.82 24.90 10.22
C THR A 102 17.93 25.81 9.71
N LYS A 103 18.07 26.98 10.34
CA LYS A 103 19.19 27.93 10.26
C LYS A 103 20.34 27.48 9.37
N LYS A 104 20.52 28.19 8.25
CA LYS A 104 21.64 28.11 7.29
C LYS A 104 22.90 27.43 7.88
N SER A 105 23.16 26.19 7.48
CA SER A 105 24.53 25.71 7.28
C SER A 105 24.70 25.52 5.78
N TRP A 106 25.66 26.25 5.20
CA TRP A 106 25.84 26.43 3.76
C TRP A 106 26.52 25.22 3.08
N PHE A 107 26.57 24.05 3.72
CA PHE A 107 27.15 22.80 3.19
C PHE A 107 26.57 21.57 3.89
N SER A 108 25.71 20.78 3.23
CA SER A 108 25.50 19.36 3.60
C SER A 108 25.93 18.49 2.41
N ILE A 109 27.00 17.75 2.66
CA ILE A 109 27.80 17.02 1.69
C ILE A 109 27.57 15.53 1.97
N SER A 110 27.35 14.73 0.92
CA SER A 110 27.24 13.26 1.05
C SER A 110 28.51 12.71 1.73
N PRO A 111 28.40 11.93 2.82
CA PRO A 111 29.55 11.52 3.65
C PRO A 111 30.56 10.60 2.95
N ASP A 112 30.21 10.06 1.78
CA ASP A 112 31.03 9.10 1.02
C ASP A 112 31.83 9.71 -0.16
N LEU A 113 31.75 11.03 -0.37
CA LEU A 113 32.37 11.72 -1.51
C LEU A 113 33.78 12.23 -1.19
N ILE A 114 34.77 11.88 -2.01
CA ILE A 114 36.13 12.46 -1.91
C ILE A 114 36.14 13.82 -2.62
N TRP A 115 35.73 14.89 -1.93
CA TRP A 115 35.60 16.24 -2.50
C TRP A 115 36.86 16.79 -3.15
N ARG A 116 38.04 16.42 -2.65
CA ARG A 116 39.31 16.78 -3.27
C ARG A 116 39.42 16.23 -4.70
N ASN A 117 38.93 15.02 -4.93
CA ASN A 117 38.95 14.37 -6.25
C ASN A 117 37.88 14.97 -7.17
N VAL A 118 36.70 15.30 -6.63
CA VAL A 118 35.64 15.99 -7.40
C VAL A 118 36.07 17.38 -7.84
N LEU A 119 36.68 18.17 -6.94
CA LEU A 119 37.19 19.49 -7.26
C LEU A 119 38.37 19.42 -8.24
N ALA A 120 39.28 18.46 -8.04
CA ALA A 120 40.39 18.23 -8.97
C ALA A 120 39.88 17.87 -10.37
N LYS A 121 38.87 16.97 -10.47
CA LYS A 121 38.22 16.63 -11.75
C LYS A 121 37.59 17.84 -12.40
N LEU A 122 36.85 18.66 -11.65
CA LEU A 122 36.21 19.86 -12.17
C LEU A 122 37.25 20.84 -12.72
N ILE A 123 38.31 21.13 -11.95
CA ILE A 123 39.37 22.04 -12.39
C ILE A 123 40.07 21.47 -13.62
N LEU A 124 40.39 20.17 -13.63
CA LEU A 124 41.10 19.54 -14.76
C LEU A 124 40.23 19.47 -16.02
N ASP A 125 38.94 19.21 -15.88
CA ASP A 125 37.97 19.19 -16.99
C ASP A 125 37.75 20.60 -17.56
N GLN A 126 37.56 21.60 -16.70
CA GLN A 126 37.32 22.97 -17.13
C GLN A 126 38.58 23.72 -17.61
N THR A 127 39.78 23.19 -17.35
CA THR A 127 41.05 23.71 -17.88
C THR A 127 41.57 22.86 -19.03
N ILE A 128 42.11 21.67 -18.73
CA ILE A 128 42.73 20.78 -19.70
C ILE A 128 41.67 20.13 -20.60
N GLY A 129 40.55 19.67 -20.04
CA GLY A 129 39.46 19.07 -20.81
C GLY A 129 38.84 20.03 -21.82
N LEU A 130 38.61 21.27 -21.42
CA LEU A 130 38.08 22.33 -22.28
C LEU A 130 39.12 22.81 -23.30
N ALA A 131 40.41 22.86 -22.93
CA ALA A 131 41.48 23.15 -23.88
C ALA A 131 41.55 22.07 -24.97
N ILE A 132 41.53 20.78 -24.61
CA ILE A 132 41.56 19.68 -25.58
C ILE A 132 40.31 19.70 -26.45
N SER A 133 39.13 19.82 -25.85
CA SER A 133 37.86 19.85 -26.58
C SER A 133 37.73 21.08 -27.49
N GLY A 134 38.25 22.23 -27.05
CA GLY A 134 38.31 23.46 -27.84
C GLY A 134 39.27 23.35 -29.02
N ASN A 135 40.44 22.72 -28.85
CA ASN A 135 41.35 22.42 -29.96
C ASN A 135 40.68 21.51 -30.99
N VAL A 136 40.06 20.40 -30.55
CA VAL A 136 39.35 19.48 -31.45
C VAL A 136 38.23 20.20 -32.20
N PHE A 137 37.47 21.05 -31.51
CA PHE A 137 36.42 21.86 -32.14
C PHE A 137 36.98 22.79 -33.22
N LEU A 138 37.99 23.60 -32.89
CA LEU A 138 38.55 24.59 -33.81
C LEU A 138 39.23 23.92 -35.01
N ILE A 139 39.91 22.80 -34.82
CA ILE A 139 40.48 22.01 -35.91
C ILE A 139 39.34 21.49 -36.82
N CYS A 140 38.35 20.80 -36.27
CA CYS A 140 37.29 20.19 -37.07
C CYS A 140 36.46 21.21 -37.86
N THR A 141 36.29 22.42 -37.32
CA THR A 141 35.45 23.47 -37.92
C THR A 141 36.19 24.47 -38.81
N ASN A 142 37.52 24.49 -38.78
CA ASN A 142 38.30 25.45 -39.57
C ASN A 142 39.28 24.79 -40.54
N ILE A 143 39.64 23.51 -40.39
CA ILE A 143 40.64 22.86 -41.24
C ILE A 143 40.26 22.86 -42.73
N ALA A 144 38.96 22.83 -43.04
CA ALA A 144 38.45 22.89 -44.41
C ALA A 144 38.18 24.34 -44.90
N ARG A 145 38.35 25.35 -44.04
CA ARG A 145 38.05 26.76 -44.33
C ARG A 145 39.29 27.63 -44.52
N VAL A 146 40.49 27.10 -44.27
CA VAL A 146 41.74 27.85 -44.39
C VAL A 146 42.58 27.31 -45.54
N GLU A 147 43.20 28.20 -46.30
CA GLU A 147 43.97 27.83 -47.51
C GLU A 147 45.16 26.91 -47.21
N ASN A 148 45.75 27.02 -46.02
CA ASN A 148 46.83 26.15 -45.56
C ASN A 148 46.51 25.57 -44.17
N PRO A 149 46.59 24.24 -43.97
CA PRO A 149 46.28 23.60 -42.68
C PRO A 149 47.10 24.13 -41.49
N LEU A 150 48.31 24.65 -41.73
CA LEU A 150 49.15 25.22 -40.68
C LEU A 150 48.56 26.52 -40.10
N MET A 151 47.74 27.24 -40.85
CA MET A 151 47.10 28.47 -40.41
C MET A 151 45.96 28.23 -39.41
N VAL A 152 45.51 26.97 -39.24
CA VAL A 152 44.58 26.58 -38.16
C VAL A 152 45.23 26.79 -36.79
N LEU A 153 46.56 26.68 -36.70
CA LEU A 153 47.28 26.93 -35.45
C LEU A 153 47.14 28.38 -34.98
N ASP A 154 47.13 29.35 -35.91
CA ASP A 154 46.90 30.75 -35.60
C ASP A 154 45.44 31.01 -35.17
N VAL A 155 44.47 30.28 -35.76
CA VAL A 155 43.06 30.33 -35.33
C VAL A 155 42.91 29.79 -33.91
N ILE A 156 43.58 28.68 -33.59
CA ILE A 156 43.61 28.10 -32.25
C ILE A 156 44.23 29.08 -31.26
N GLY A 157 45.40 29.63 -31.57
CA GLY A 157 46.09 30.60 -30.70
C GLY A 157 45.21 31.81 -30.37
N ASN A 158 44.46 32.31 -31.35
CA ASN A 158 43.62 33.50 -31.17
C ASN A 158 42.25 33.21 -30.54
N ARG A 159 41.64 32.03 -30.77
CA ARG A 159 40.24 31.75 -30.36
C ARG A 159 40.11 30.78 -29.18
N LEU A 160 41.12 29.97 -28.89
CA LEU A 160 41.02 28.96 -27.84
C LEU A 160 40.87 29.59 -26.45
N TRP A 161 41.70 30.60 -26.12
CA TRP A 161 41.65 31.23 -24.80
C TRP A 161 40.34 31.99 -24.53
N PRO A 162 39.80 32.79 -25.47
CA PRO A 162 38.46 33.34 -25.34
C PRO A 162 37.38 32.26 -25.12
N LEU A 163 37.49 31.10 -25.78
CA LEU A 163 36.55 30.00 -25.64
C LEU A 163 36.61 29.38 -24.24
N ILE A 164 37.83 29.14 -23.72
CA ILE A 164 38.05 28.63 -22.37
C ILE A 164 37.49 29.63 -21.35
N LYS A 165 37.83 30.90 -21.49
CA LYS A 165 37.33 31.97 -20.62
C LYS A 165 35.79 32.05 -20.65
N ALA A 166 35.17 31.97 -21.82
CA ALA A 166 33.72 31.95 -21.96
C ALA A 166 33.08 30.71 -21.29
N GLY A 167 33.72 29.53 -21.37
CA GLY A 167 33.28 28.32 -20.67
C GLY A 167 33.13 28.53 -19.16
N TRP A 168 34.13 29.18 -18.54
CA TRP A 168 34.10 29.54 -17.12
C TRP A 168 33.02 30.58 -16.76
N HIS A 169 32.50 31.35 -17.71
CA HIS A 169 31.44 32.36 -17.47
C HIS A 169 30.01 31.85 -17.75
N ILE A 170 29.83 30.99 -18.76
CA ILE A 170 28.51 30.49 -19.20
C ILE A 170 28.00 29.39 -18.26
N TRP A 171 28.90 28.56 -17.75
CA TRP A 171 28.50 27.43 -16.91
C TRP A 171 27.91 27.85 -15.54
N PRO A 172 28.44 28.88 -14.85
CA PRO A 172 27.80 29.43 -13.65
C PRO A 172 26.45 30.11 -13.92
N THR A 173 26.26 30.75 -15.08
CA THR A 173 25.05 31.52 -15.41
C THR A 173 23.88 30.65 -15.90
N THR A 174 24.16 29.59 -16.67
CA THR A 174 23.13 28.63 -17.11
C THR A 174 22.47 27.89 -15.94
N ASN A 175 23.21 27.61 -14.86
CA ASN A 175 22.66 27.05 -13.63
C ASN A 175 21.72 28.01 -12.86
N ILE A 176 21.91 29.32 -13.03
CA ILE A 176 21.07 30.34 -12.40
C ILE A 176 19.77 30.56 -13.20
N LEU A 177 19.83 30.51 -14.53
CA LEU A 177 18.68 30.73 -15.41
C LEU A 177 17.66 29.57 -15.41
N ILE A 178 18.10 28.32 -15.30
CA ILE A 178 17.19 27.16 -15.19
C ILE A 178 16.31 27.23 -13.93
N ASN A 179 16.74 27.97 -12.89
CA ASN A 179 15.95 28.18 -11.68
C ASN A 179 15.01 29.40 -11.74
N LYS A 180 15.12 30.27 -12.75
CA LYS A 180 14.38 31.55 -12.81
C LYS A 180 13.11 31.53 -13.68
N ASP A 181 12.97 30.59 -14.62
CA ASP A 181 11.82 30.51 -15.55
C ASP A 181 10.54 29.89 -14.96
N LYS A 182 10.45 29.71 -13.63
CA LYS A 182 9.22 29.19 -12.98
C LYS A 182 8.26 30.24 -12.44
N ASP A 183 8.63 31.53 -12.40
CA ASP A 183 7.92 32.51 -11.55
C ASP A 183 7.27 33.71 -12.26
N GLN A 184 7.11 33.76 -13.59
CA GLN A 184 6.40 34.90 -14.22
C GLN A 184 5.50 34.47 -15.40
N SER A 185 4.16 34.47 -15.20
CA SER A 185 3.17 35.37 -15.85
C SER A 185 2.23 34.58 -16.82
N LEU A 186 0.92 34.83 -17.04
CA LEU A 186 -0.07 35.88 -16.70
C LEU A 186 -1.53 35.39 -17.00
N ASP A 187 -2.50 36.01 -16.33
CA ASP A 187 -3.95 36.22 -16.53
C ASP A 187 -4.70 35.68 -17.79
N PRO A 188 -5.93 35.12 -17.67
CA PRO A 188 -6.77 34.73 -18.80
C PRO A 188 -7.86 35.78 -19.11
N SER A 189 -7.62 36.68 -20.04
CA SER A 189 -8.70 37.36 -20.78
C SER A 189 -8.29 37.67 -22.22
N GLN A 190 -8.78 36.84 -23.16
CA GLN A 190 -9.25 37.19 -24.51
C GLN A 190 -9.39 35.90 -25.34
N GLY A 191 -10.53 35.76 -26.00
CA GLY A 191 -11.01 34.53 -26.62
C GLY A 191 -10.41 34.19 -27.98
N GLY A 192 -10.56 32.89 -28.30
CA GLY A 192 -10.85 32.27 -29.60
C GLY A 192 -10.16 32.77 -30.88
N LEU A 193 -9.49 31.88 -31.60
CA LEU A 193 -10.10 31.02 -32.64
C LEU A 193 -9.05 30.10 -33.31
N ALA A 194 -9.53 28.92 -33.74
CA ALA A 194 -8.95 27.96 -34.71
C ALA A 194 -7.62 27.26 -34.34
N GLN A 195 -7.63 25.94 -34.07
CA GLN A 195 -7.47 24.85 -35.05
C GLN A 195 -6.23 25.03 -35.97
N SER A 196 -5.32 24.09 -36.18
CA SER A 196 -5.30 22.65 -35.93
C SER A 196 -3.93 22.07 -36.34
N LEU A 197 -3.55 20.96 -35.72
CA LEU A 197 -2.77 19.83 -36.28
C LEU A 197 -1.32 20.05 -36.80
N ALA A 198 -0.37 19.69 -35.93
CA ALA A 198 0.71 18.76 -36.29
C ALA A 198 1.08 17.90 -35.07
N LEU A 199 0.53 16.68 -35.05
CA LEU A 199 0.62 15.70 -33.96
C LEU A 199 2.08 15.31 -33.64
N SER A 200 2.46 15.49 -32.39
CA SER A 200 3.64 14.84 -31.80
C SER A 200 3.46 13.31 -31.83
N PRO A 201 4.50 12.51 -32.16
CA PRO A 201 4.32 11.07 -32.30
C PRO A 201 4.00 10.42 -30.94
N ARG A 202 2.78 9.87 -30.84
CA ARG A 202 2.30 9.09 -29.68
C ARG A 202 3.22 7.90 -29.42
N ARG A 203 3.66 7.74 -28.16
CA ARG A 203 4.42 6.56 -27.70
C ARG A 203 3.52 5.33 -27.77
N SER A 204 4.06 4.24 -28.29
CA SER A 204 3.39 2.94 -28.40
C SER A 204 3.21 2.33 -27.01
N TRP A 205 1.99 2.41 -26.45
CA TRP A 205 1.69 2.06 -25.06
C TRP A 205 1.74 0.54 -24.82
N VAL A 206 1.64 -0.28 -25.87
CA VAL A 206 1.52 -1.75 -25.81
C VAL A 206 2.76 -2.47 -26.34
N GLY A 207 3.87 -1.77 -26.57
CA GLY A 207 5.11 -2.39 -27.05
C GLY A 207 5.63 -3.55 -26.19
N CYS A 208 6.34 -4.51 -26.80
CA CYS A 208 6.90 -5.66 -26.09
C CYS A 208 7.93 -5.22 -25.04
N SER A 209 8.10 -6.00 -23.98
CA SER A 209 8.99 -5.73 -22.85
C SER A 209 10.42 -5.46 -23.31
N ARG A 210 10.88 -6.14 -24.38
CA ARG A 210 12.17 -5.87 -24.99
C ARG A 210 12.22 -4.49 -25.64
N CYS A 211 11.27 -4.16 -26.53
CA CYS A 211 11.26 -2.82 -27.14
C CYS A 211 11.06 -1.71 -26.10
N LYS A 212 10.25 -1.94 -25.06
CA LYS A 212 10.03 -1.03 -23.92
C LYS A 212 11.27 -0.88 -23.06
N SER A 213 11.97 -1.96 -22.72
CA SER A 213 13.22 -1.90 -21.94
C SER A 213 14.29 -1.14 -22.70
N PHE A 214 14.36 -1.33 -24.02
CA PHE A 214 15.23 -0.57 -24.91
C PHE A 214 14.68 0.83 -25.29
N LYS A 215 13.51 1.23 -24.78
CA LYS A 215 12.80 2.50 -25.05
C LYS A 215 12.69 2.84 -26.54
N LYS A 216 12.56 1.83 -27.40
CA LYS A 216 12.41 1.96 -28.85
C LYS A 216 10.95 1.69 -29.25
N LYS A 217 10.43 2.40 -30.27
CA LYS A 217 9.07 2.17 -30.80
C LYS A 217 8.94 0.70 -31.25
N CYS A 218 7.98 -0.01 -30.65
CA CYS A 218 7.63 -1.37 -31.02
C CYS A 218 6.70 -1.32 -32.23
N SER A 219 6.80 -2.29 -33.15
CA SER A 219 5.81 -2.44 -34.22
C SER A 219 4.53 -3.16 -33.75
N GLU A 220 4.53 -3.69 -32.51
CA GLU A 220 3.38 -4.28 -31.82
C GLU A 220 2.73 -5.52 -32.48
N GLU A 221 3.33 -6.07 -33.56
CA GLU A 221 2.87 -7.32 -34.17
C GLU A 221 3.07 -8.53 -33.22
N ARG A 222 2.17 -9.51 -33.32
CA ARG A 222 2.19 -10.76 -32.55
C ARG A 222 2.30 -11.97 -33.50
N PRO A 223 3.02 -13.05 -33.13
CA PRO A 223 3.61 -13.32 -31.81
C PRO A 223 4.95 -12.61 -31.53
N ALA A 224 5.62 -12.04 -32.54
CA ALA A 224 6.83 -11.26 -32.36
C ALA A 224 6.84 -10.00 -33.23
N CYS A 225 7.23 -8.86 -32.64
CA CYS A 225 7.35 -7.62 -33.39
C CYS A 225 8.51 -7.71 -34.39
N GLN A 226 8.38 -7.05 -35.54
CA GLN A 226 9.39 -6.98 -36.61
C GLN A 226 10.82 -6.83 -36.10
N ARG A 227 11.01 -5.98 -35.08
CA ARG A 227 12.32 -5.67 -34.52
C ARG A 227 12.89 -6.79 -33.65
N CYS A 228 12.03 -7.62 -33.06
CA CYS A 228 12.46 -8.82 -32.34
C CYS A 228 12.69 -10.00 -33.29
N THR A 229 11.89 -10.11 -34.36
CA THR A 229 12.04 -11.11 -35.43
C THR A 229 13.36 -10.91 -36.19
N LEU A 230 13.66 -9.69 -36.63
CA LEU A 230 14.94 -9.37 -37.30
C LEU A 230 16.16 -9.56 -36.40
N ALA A 231 15.96 -9.43 -35.08
CA ALA A 231 17.02 -9.63 -34.10
C ALA A 231 17.10 -11.06 -33.56
N GLY A 232 16.33 -12.00 -34.13
CA GLY A 232 16.34 -13.42 -33.76
C GLY A 232 16.12 -13.69 -32.27
N ALA A 233 15.39 -12.83 -31.57
CA ALA A 233 15.32 -12.87 -30.11
C ALA A 233 13.88 -12.82 -29.60
N LYS A 234 13.66 -13.51 -28.47
CA LYS A 234 12.35 -13.73 -27.87
C LYS A 234 11.61 -12.41 -27.65
N CYS A 235 10.45 -12.28 -28.29
CA CYS A 235 9.57 -11.13 -28.17
C CYS A 235 8.50 -11.45 -27.14
N GLU A 236 8.42 -10.66 -26.07
CA GLU A 236 7.52 -10.94 -24.95
C GLU A 236 6.87 -9.64 -24.49
N TYR A 237 5.55 -9.65 -24.28
CA TYR A 237 4.74 -8.48 -23.97
C TYR A 237 4.29 -8.49 -22.50
N ALA A 238 5.25 -8.57 -21.57
CA ALA A 238 5.02 -8.63 -20.12
C ALA A 238 4.92 -7.23 -19.44
N VAL A 239 4.09 -7.13 -18.39
CA VAL A 239 3.84 -5.92 -17.56
C VAL A 239 4.74 -5.93 -16.31
N LYS A 240 5.36 -4.80 -15.93
CA LYS A 240 6.17 -4.63 -14.69
C LYS A 240 5.75 -3.37 -13.92
N LEU A 241 5.47 -3.46 -12.60
CA LEU A 241 5.01 -2.37 -11.71
C LEU A 241 6.15 -1.77 -10.83
N ARG A 242 6.06 -0.48 -10.42
CA ARG A 242 6.94 0.23 -9.43
C ARG A 242 6.17 1.34 -8.67
N TRP A 243 6.47 1.61 -7.39
CA TRP A 243 5.78 2.60 -6.51
C TRP A 243 6.72 3.65 -5.86
N GLY A 244 6.34 4.96 -5.81
CA GLY A 244 7.01 6.09 -5.07
C GLY A 244 7.00 7.48 -5.77
N GLY A 245 6.57 8.58 -5.10
CA GLY A 245 6.35 9.97 -5.62
C GLY A 245 7.11 11.14 -4.92
N ARG A 246 6.71 12.42 -5.11
CA ARG A 246 7.42 13.70 -4.71
C ARG A 246 7.31 14.10 -3.20
N PRO A 247 8.24 14.92 -2.63
CA PRO A 247 8.27 15.30 -1.20
C PRO A 247 7.19 16.32 -0.72
N PHE A 248 6.73 16.19 0.54
CA PHE A 248 5.57 16.84 1.18
C PHE A 248 5.67 18.37 1.38
N ASP A 249 6.87 18.89 1.66
CA ASP A 249 7.09 20.30 2.03
C ASP A 249 6.86 21.29 0.88
N ARG A 250 6.81 20.79 -0.36
CA ARG A 250 6.52 21.53 -1.59
C ARG A 250 5.08 21.34 -2.08
N SER A 251 4.23 20.70 -1.27
CA SER A 251 2.80 20.63 -1.53
C SER A 251 2.12 21.93 -1.09
N PRO A 252 0.99 22.33 -1.71
CA PRO A 252 0.22 23.50 -1.30
C PRO A 252 -0.16 23.51 0.19
N PHE A 253 -0.30 22.31 0.78
CA PHE A 253 -0.60 22.10 2.19
C PHE A 253 0.58 22.47 3.12
N GLY A 254 1.81 22.18 2.71
CA GLY A 254 3.02 22.55 3.46
C GLY A 254 3.24 24.06 3.54
N GLU A 255 2.80 24.81 2.52
CA GLU A 255 2.92 26.27 2.44
C GLU A 255 1.94 26.98 3.40
N CYS A 256 0.72 26.45 3.54
CA CYS A 256 -0.30 26.89 4.50
C CYS A 256 0.16 26.75 5.97
N LEU A 257 0.87 25.68 6.30
CA LEU A 257 1.37 25.42 7.66
C LEU A 257 2.48 26.39 8.11
N THR A 258 3.21 27.01 7.18
CA THR A 258 4.27 27.99 7.49
C THR A 258 3.75 29.36 7.93
N GLN A 259 2.50 29.70 7.55
CA GLN A 259 1.94 31.03 7.80
C GLN A 259 1.27 31.14 9.19
N ASN A 260 1.01 30.02 9.86
CA ASN A 260 0.33 29.95 11.17
C ASN A 260 1.20 29.27 12.24
N GLU A 261 2.34 29.88 12.61
CA GLU A 261 3.35 29.35 13.55
C GLU A 261 2.89 29.06 15.00
N GLY A 262 1.58 29.07 15.31
CA GLY A 262 1.04 28.70 16.62
C GLY A 262 -0.02 27.59 16.60
N SER A 263 -0.38 27.04 15.44
CA SER A 263 -1.63 26.26 15.30
C SER A 263 -1.45 24.78 15.02
N VAL A 264 -0.25 24.27 14.74
CA VAL A 264 -0.04 22.85 14.43
C VAL A 264 1.35 22.38 14.89
N GLN A 265 1.39 21.33 15.70
CA GLN A 265 2.57 20.70 16.29
C GLN A 265 2.88 19.39 15.55
N ARG A 266 4.14 19.18 15.17
CA ARG A 266 4.60 17.91 14.57
C ARG A 266 4.85 16.88 15.68
N LEU A 267 4.22 15.73 15.56
CA LEU A 267 4.42 14.56 16.42
C LEU A 267 5.10 13.47 15.59
N ASP A 268 6.35 13.16 15.91
CA ASP A 268 7.08 12.06 15.27
C ASP A 268 6.62 10.72 15.89
N LEU A 269 6.17 9.77 15.05
CA LEU A 269 5.60 8.48 15.45
C LEU A 269 6.67 7.38 15.58
N ASN A 270 7.78 7.49 14.84
CA ASN A 270 8.98 6.66 14.95
C ASN A 270 10.12 7.28 14.10
N LYS A 271 11.31 6.66 14.04
CA LYS A 271 12.49 7.16 13.29
C LYS A 271 12.24 7.43 11.79
N LYS A 272 11.08 7.05 11.23
CA LYS A 272 10.73 7.22 9.80
C LYS A 272 9.38 7.91 9.52
N ASN A 273 8.48 8.01 10.51
CA ASN A 273 7.10 8.49 10.31
C ASN A 273 6.76 9.63 11.28
N PHE A 274 5.93 10.58 10.83
CA PHE A 274 5.44 11.71 11.63
C PHE A 274 4.08 12.20 11.16
N ILE A 275 3.32 12.87 12.04
CA ILE A 275 2.02 13.50 11.78
C ILE A 275 1.97 14.91 12.37
N TYR A 276 1.10 15.78 11.85
CA TYR A 276 0.92 17.16 12.30
C TYR A 276 -0.45 17.30 13.01
N VAL A 277 -0.48 17.89 14.21
CA VAL A 277 -1.65 17.96 15.11
C VAL A 277 -1.93 19.40 15.52
N SER A 278 -3.17 19.88 15.45
CA SER A 278 -3.52 21.26 15.86
C SER A 278 -3.95 21.35 17.32
N PRO A 279 -3.43 22.28 18.16
CA PRO A 279 -3.99 22.53 19.47
C PRO A 279 -5.13 23.55 19.33
N SER A 280 -6.37 23.08 19.38
CA SER A 280 -7.56 23.87 19.70
C SER A 280 -8.54 22.91 20.40
N THR A 281 -8.92 23.11 21.65
CA THR A 281 -9.55 24.35 22.15
C THR A 281 -9.33 24.60 23.66
N PRO A 282 -9.55 25.85 24.12
CA PRO A 282 -9.52 26.25 25.53
C PRO A 282 -10.74 25.74 26.31
N LYS A 283 -10.54 25.51 27.62
CA LYS A 283 -11.58 25.25 28.63
C LYS A 283 -12.69 26.31 28.54
N SER A 284 -13.93 25.91 28.31
CA SER A 284 -15.11 26.73 28.61
C SER A 284 -16.02 26.00 29.59
N GLY A 285 -16.43 26.71 30.64
CA GLY A 285 -17.29 26.23 31.72
C GLY A 285 -18.77 26.10 31.31
N PRO A 286 -19.62 25.63 32.23
CA PRO A 286 -20.94 25.10 31.89
C PRO A 286 -21.94 26.23 31.63
N SER A 287 -22.79 26.05 30.61
CA SER A 287 -24.01 26.84 30.45
C SER A 287 -25.24 25.94 30.31
N LYS A 288 -26.29 26.38 31.00
CA LYS A 288 -27.56 25.70 31.29
C LYS A 288 -28.34 25.29 30.05
N VAL A 289 -28.89 24.08 30.12
CA VAL A 289 -29.88 23.50 29.21
C VAL A 289 -31.29 23.99 29.61
N THR A 290 -32.09 24.32 28.60
CA THR A 290 -33.55 24.40 28.70
C THR A 290 -34.13 23.41 27.68
N SER A 291 -34.97 22.50 28.14
CA SER A 291 -35.57 21.40 27.37
C SER A 291 -36.99 21.73 26.86
N PRO A 292 -37.40 21.12 25.74
CA PRO A 292 -38.80 20.76 25.45
C PRO A 292 -38.99 19.24 25.20
N PRO A 293 -40.24 18.74 25.12
CA PRO A 293 -40.64 17.48 25.77
C PRO A 293 -40.70 16.23 24.87
N LYS A 294 -40.72 15.09 25.59
CA LYS A 294 -40.77 13.68 25.14
C LYS A 294 -42.01 13.32 24.31
N GLN A 295 -41.82 12.45 23.31
CA GLN A 295 -42.86 11.57 22.74
C GLN A 295 -42.46 10.10 22.96
N GLN A 296 -43.48 9.27 23.22
CA GLN A 296 -43.46 7.91 23.76
C GLN A 296 -42.83 6.84 22.84
N ASP A 297 -42.14 5.91 23.50
CA ASP A 297 -41.54 4.68 22.97
C ASP A 297 -42.57 3.55 22.76
N ASP A 298 -42.34 2.73 21.72
CA ASP A 298 -42.90 1.37 21.56
C ASP A 298 -41.76 0.35 21.78
N GLU A 299 -41.94 -0.54 22.75
CA GLU A 299 -40.98 -1.53 23.26
C GLU A 299 -41.14 -2.91 22.56
N PRO A 300 -40.07 -3.63 22.15
CA PRO A 300 -40.16 -5.02 21.72
C PRO A 300 -39.91 -6.03 22.86
N GLN A 301 -40.81 -7.02 22.94
CA GLN A 301 -40.96 -8.01 24.02
C GLN A 301 -40.01 -9.22 23.89
N TRP A 302 -39.37 -9.61 25.00
CA TRP A 302 -38.47 -10.78 25.13
C TRP A 302 -39.24 -12.08 25.45
N ILE A 303 -38.83 -13.23 24.87
CA ILE A 303 -39.38 -14.56 25.15
C ILE A 303 -38.28 -15.46 25.77
N PRO A 304 -38.50 -16.07 26.95
CA PRO A 304 -37.63 -17.11 27.49
C PRO A 304 -38.07 -18.52 27.03
N ALA A 305 -37.13 -19.37 26.61
CA ALA A 305 -37.39 -20.76 26.23
C ALA A 305 -37.05 -21.74 27.38
N SER A 306 -37.88 -22.78 27.52
CA SER A 306 -37.77 -23.88 28.49
C SER A 306 -36.76 -24.96 28.05
N PRO A 307 -36.23 -25.82 28.95
CA PRO A 307 -35.17 -26.77 28.63
C PRO A 307 -35.70 -28.04 27.93
N PRO A 308 -34.95 -28.68 27.01
CA PRO A 308 -35.34 -29.96 26.43
C PRO A 308 -34.72 -31.17 27.14
N GLU A 309 -35.48 -32.25 27.13
CA GLU A 309 -35.11 -33.59 27.58
C GLU A 309 -34.03 -34.24 26.69
N VAL A 310 -33.22 -35.09 27.33
CA VAL A 310 -32.11 -35.85 26.78
C VAL A 310 -32.62 -37.02 25.93
N LEU A 311 -32.14 -37.15 24.69
CA LEU A 311 -32.14 -38.43 24.00
C LEU A 311 -30.77 -38.69 23.35
N ASP A 312 -30.26 -39.87 23.66
CA ASP A 312 -28.92 -40.38 23.41
C ASP A 312 -28.91 -41.15 22.08
N SER A 313 -27.96 -40.88 21.19
CA SER A 313 -27.53 -41.84 20.16
C SER A 313 -26.21 -41.44 19.51
N SER A 314 -25.20 -42.27 19.77
CA SER A 314 -23.90 -42.32 19.12
C SER A 314 -24.04 -42.75 17.66
N GLU A 315 -23.53 -41.96 16.71
CA GLU A 315 -23.14 -42.46 15.39
C GLU A 315 -22.03 -41.59 14.78
N SER A 316 -20.98 -42.28 14.32
CA SER A 316 -19.78 -41.70 13.71
C SER A 316 -20.10 -41.18 12.30
N LEU A 317 -19.82 -39.91 12.00
CA LEU A 317 -20.07 -39.32 10.68
C LEU A 317 -18.81 -38.75 10.03
N GLN A 318 -18.41 -39.40 8.94
CA GLN A 318 -17.56 -38.84 7.89
C GLN A 318 -18.30 -37.69 7.20
N MET A 319 -17.55 -36.65 6.78
CA MET A 319 -18.07 -35.48 6.05
C MET A 319 -18.84 -35.89 4.78
N ILE A 320 -20.18 -35.85 4.82
CA ILE A 320 -21.02 -35.94 3.63
C ILE A 320 -21.42 -34.52 3.22
N LEU A 321 -20.97 -34.12 2.03
CA LEU A 321 -21.39 -32.91 1.33
C LEU A 321 -22.87 -33.04 0.96
N SER A 322 -23.77 -32.41 1.72
CA SER A 322 -25.18 -32.29 1.35
C SER A 322 -25.39 -31.05 0.49
N GLN A 323 -25.50 -31.23 -0.83
CA GLN A 323 -25.95 -30.19 -1.77
C GLN A 323 -27.44 -29.92 -1.56
N GLY A 324 -27.78 -28.94 -0.73
CA GLY A 324 -29.14 -28.41 -0.61
C GLY A 324 -29.42 -27.40 -1.73
N GLN A 325 -30.19 -27.80 -2.74
CA GLN A 325 -30.76 -26.87 -3.72
C GLN A 325 -31.75 -25.92 -3.04
N MET A 326 -31.43 -24.63 -3.00
CA MET A 326 -32.43 -23.56 -2.99
C MET A 326 -32.03 -22.48 -3.99
N SER A 327 -32.81 -22.41 -5.08
CA SER A 327 -32.73 -21.41 -6.13
C SER A 327 -33.75 -20.30 -5.88
N ILE A 328 -33.26 -19.09 -5.61
CA ILE A 328 -33.89 -17.85 -6.05
C ILE A 328 -32.81 -17.09 -6.82
N PRO A 329 -32.92 -16.92 -8.16
CA PRO A 329 -31.98 -16.08 -8.88
C PRO A 329 -32.32 -14.63 -8.58
N LEU A 330 -31.55 -14.00 -7.68
CA LEU A 330 -31.35 -12.56 -7.69
C LEU A 330 -30.44 -12.23 -8.89
N THR A 331 -30.89 -12.50 -10.11
CA THR A 331 -30.30 -11.89 -11.30
C THR A 331 -30.88 -10.48 -11.37
N PRO A 332 -30.12 -9.42 -11.04
CA PRO A 332 -30.63 -8.08 -11.26
C PRO A 332 -30.83 -7.90 -12.77
N SER A 333 -32.02 -7.43 -13.14
CA SER A 333 -32.39 -7.17 -14.53
C SER A 333 -31.29 -6.37 -15.22
N VAL A 334 -30.87 -6.85 -16.40
CA VAL A 334 -29.80 -6.32 -17.26
C VAL A 334 -29.97 -4.81 -17.56
N GLU A 335 -31.17 -4.25 -17.34
CA GLU A 335 -31.50 -2.84 -17.54
C GLU A 335 -30.96 -1.90 -16.44
N LEU A 336 -30.84 -2.34 -15.17
CA LEU A 336 -30.43 -1.46 -14.07
C LEU A 336 -28.94 -1.05 -14.15
N PHE A 337 -28.12 -1.91 -14.77
CA PHE A 337 -26.66 -1.73 -14.88
C PHE A 337 -26.19 -1.35 -16.28
N GLY A 338 -27.11 -0.93 -17.16
CA GLY A 338 -26.82 -0.55 -18.56
C GLY A 338 -25.69 0.46 -18.75
N HIS A 339 -25.46 1.32 -17.75
CA HIS A 339 -24.42 2.36 -17.77
C HIS A 339 -23.03 1.84 -17.37
N LEU A 340 -22.93 0.68 -16.71
CA LEU A 340 -21.66 0.12 -16.24
C LEU A 340 -20.94 -0.64 -17.34
N SER A 341 -19.60 -0.59 -17.34
CA SER A 341 -18.79 -1.36 -18.28
C SER A 341 -18.90 -2.88 -18.02
N PRO A 342 -18.62 -3.75 -19.01
CA PRO A 342 -18.71 -5.20 -18.85
C PRO A 342 -17.89 -5.75 -17.68
N LEU A 343 -16.72 -5.15 -17.41
CA LEU A 343 -15.87 -5.54 -16.28
C LEU A 343 -16.52 -5.20 -14.93
N HIS A 344 -17.14 -4.04 -14.79
CA HIS A 344 -17.87 -3.67 -13.57
C HIS A 344 -19.05 -4.61 -13.33
N ARG A 345 -19.84 -4.92 -14.37
CA ARG A 345 -20.97 -5.84 -14.26
C ARG A 345 -20.51 -7.25 -13.87
N SER A 346 -19.48 -7.77 -14.53
CA SER A 346 -18.90 -9.08 -14.19
C SER A 346 -18.33 -9.13 -12.78
N GLY A 347 -17.71 -8.03 -12.33
CA GLY A 347 -17.19 -7.89 -10.96
C GLY A 347 -18.30 -7.87 -9.93
N LEU A 348 -19.33 -7.05 -10.11
CA LEU A 348 -20.51 -6.96 -9.23
C LEU A 348 -21.28 -8.27 -9.15
N GLN A 349 -21.49 -8.93 -10.28
CA GLN A 349 -22.14 -10.23 -10.33
C GLN A 349 -21.35 -11.25 -9.52
N TYR A 350 -20.04 -11.33 -9.70
CA TYR A 350 -19.22 -12.26 -8.93
C TYR A 350 -19.14 -11.89 -7.45
N PHE A 351 -19.14 -10.60 -7.13
CA PHE A 351 -19.19 -10.13 -5.76
C PHE A 351 -20.42 -10.68 -5.04
N THR A 352 -21.61 -10.43 -5.62
CA THR A 352 -22.91 -10.88 -5.09
C THR A 352 -23.06 -12.39 -5.10
N GLU A 353 -22.49 -13.09 -6.07
CA GLU A 353 -22.60 -14.55 -6.18
C GLU A 353 -21.56 -15.32 -5.34
N ARG A 354 -20.39 -14.75 -5.04
CA ARG A 354 -19.31 -15.53 -4.39
C ARG A 354 -18.56 -14.78 -3.32
N THR A 355 -18.15 -13.54 -3.57
CA THR A 355 -17.25 -12.83 -2.65
C THR A 355 -17.91 -12.50 -1.31
N VAL A 356 -19.18 -12.07 -1.32
CA VAL A 356 -19.89 -11.73 -0.07
C VAL A 356 -20.05 -12.93 0.86
N ARG A 357 -20.19 -14.15 0.31
CA ARG A 357 -20.28 -15.39 1.10
C ARG A 357 -19.02 -15.68 1.92
N ALA A 358 -17.87 -15.16 1.49
CA ALA A 358 -16.60 -15.26 2.22
C ALA A 358 -16.41 -14.13 3.26
N LEU A 359 -17.25 -13.09 3.23
CA LEU A 359 -17.18 -11.93 4.13
C LEU A 359 -18.24 -11.95 5.23
N ALA A 360 -19.26 -12.80 5.10
CA ALA A 360 -20.43 -12.82 5.96
C ALA A 360 -20.54 -14.18 6.70
N PRO A 361 -20.60 -14.20 8.03
CA PRO A 361 -20.80 -15.43 8.81
C PRO A 361 -22.25 -15.91 8.83
N HIS A 362 -23.19 -15.22 8.16
CA HIS A 362 -24.61 -15.59 8.11
C HIS A 362 -25.34 -14.97 6.90
N PRO A 363 -26.41 -15.60 6.35
CA PRO A 363 -27.14 -15.08 5.19
C PRO A 363 -27.79 -13.71 5.39
N GLN A 364 -28.12 -13.34 6.63
CA GLN A 364 -28.66 -12.00 6.90
C GLN A 364 -27.61 -10.91 6.75
N ILE A 365 -26.37 -11.17 7.18
CA ILE A 365 -25.26 -10.22 7.00
C ILE A 365 -24.93 -10.07 5.52
N PHE A 366 -25.05 -11.18 4.76
CA PHE A 366 -25.01 -11.12 3.30
C PHE A 366 -26.08 -10.16 2.75
N ASN A 367 -27.33 -10.29 3.20
CA ASN A 367 -28.42 -9.41 2.77
C ASN A 367 -28.18 -7.96 3.18
N GLU A 368 -27.73 -7.69 4.41
CA GLU A 368 -27.42 -6.32 4.84
C GLU A 368 -26.28 -5.69 4.03
N LEU A 369 -25.23 -6.45 3.73
CA LEU A 369 -24.16 -5.95 2.86
C LEU A 369 -24.74 -5.62 1.47
N CYS A 370 -25.60 -6.48 0.93
CA CYS A 370 -26.27 -6.23 -0.34
C CYS A 370 -27.24 -5.04 -0.29
N ASP A 371 -27.98 -4.83 0.81
CA ASP A 371 -28.97 -3.77 0.97
C ASP A 371 -28.33 -2.41 1.26
N LEU A 372 -27.22 -2.38 2.01
CA LEU A 372 -26.60 -1.16 2.54
C LEU A 372 -25.40 -0.71 1.71
N ILE A 373 -24.55 -1.64 1.26
CA ILE A 373 -23.28 -1.30 0.60
C ILE A 373 -23.43 -1.24 -0.91
N LEU A 374 -24.18 -2.15 -1.54
CA LEU A 374 -24.28 -2.18 -3.01
C LEU A 374 -25.01 -0.97 -3.60
N PRO A 375 -26.14 -0.49 -3.06
CA PRO A 375 -26.77 0.73 -3.55
C PRO A 375 -25.83 1.93 -3.44
N MET A 376 -25.12 2.04 -2.32
CA MET A 376 -24.11 3.08 -2.11
C MET A 376 -23.00 2.99 -3.16
N ALA A 377 -22.53 1.78 -3.49
CA ALA A 377 -21.49 1.58 -4.49
C ALA A 377 -21.90 2.05 -5.88
N ILE A 378 -23.14 1.80 -6.31
CA ILE A 378 -23.63 2.20 -7.64
C ILE A 378 -23.49 3.71 -7.87
N PHE A 379 -23.71 4.50 -6.83
CA PHE A 379 -23.64 5.97 -6.91
C PHE A 379 -22.29 6.55 -6.47
N HIS A 380 -21.38 5.72 -5.95
CA HIS A 380 -20.08 6.14 -5.45
C HIS A 380 -18.94 5.41 -6.16
N GLU A 381 -18.38 6.05 -7.19
CA GLU A 381 -17.37 5.45 -8.08
C GLU A 381 -16.16 4.81 -7.34
N PRO A 382 -15.51 5.47 -6.34
CA PRO A 382 -14.41 4.84 -5.61
C PRO A 382 -14.82 3.52 -4.92
N LEU A 383 -16.03 3.48 -4.37
CA LEU A 383 -16.55 2.30 -3.66
C LEU A 383 -16.85 1.18 -4.65
N LEU A 384 -17.50 1.49 -5.78
CA LEU A 384 -17.73 0.53 -6.85
C LEU A 384 -16.44 -0.12 -7.33
N GLN A 385 -15.41 0.69 -7.57
CA GLN A 385 -14.10 0.20 -8.00
C GLN A 385 -13.45 -0.67 -6.92
N GLY A 386 -13.59 -0.30 -5.63
CA GLY A 386 -13.12 -1.11 -4.50
C GLY A 386 -13.83 -2.46 -4.38
N ILE A 387 -15.14 -2.51 -4.58
CA ILE A 387 -15.92 -3.76 -4.57
C ILE A 387 -15.52 -4.67 -5.74
N VAL A 388 -15.35 -4.10 -6.94
CA VAL A 388 -14.89 -4.87 -8.11
C VAL A 388 -13.46 -5.37 -7.90
N ALA A 389 -12.58 -4.56 -7.29
CA ALA A 389 -11.25 -5.01 -6.90
C ALA A 389 -11.32 -6.18 -5.91
N LEU A 390 -12.17 -6.10 -4.88
CA LEU A 390 -12.33 -7.16 -3.88
C LEU A 390 -12.84 -8.47 -4.51
N ALA A 391 -13.84 -8.36 -5.39
CA ALA A 391 -14.35 -9.48 -6.17
C ALA A 391 -13.26 -10.09 -7.06
N ALA A 392 -12.44 -9.24 -7.67
CA ALA A 392 -11.34 -9.68 -8.51
C ALA A 392 -10.23 -10.38 -7.71
N THR A 393 -9.92 -9.89 -6.50
CA THR A 393 -8.97 -10.50 -5.57
C THR A 393 -9.47 -11.87 -5.13
N HIS A 394 -10.74 -11.98 -4.74
CA HIS A 394 -11.34 -13.26 -4.36
C HIS A 394 -11.32 -14.27 -5.52
N ARG A 395 -11.56 -13.83 -6.75
CA ARG A 395 -11.50 -14.69 -7.93
C ARG A 395 -10.11 -15.26 -8.21
N LEU A 396 -9.03 -14.60 -7.77
CA LEU A 396 -7.66 -15.12 -7.95
C LEU A 396 -7.48 -16.50 -7.31
N ALA A 397 -8.13 -16.76 -6.17
CA ALA A 397 -8.08 -18.07 -5.50
C ALA A 397 -8.64 -19.21 -6.35
N SER A 398 -9.52 -18.90 -7.30
CA SER A 398 -10.14 -19.89 -8.18
C SER A 398 -9.41 -20.08 -9.51
N CYS A 399 -8.39 -19.26 -9.82
CA CYS A 399 -7.64 -19.33 -11.07
C CYS A 399 -6.70 -20.55 -11.08
N LYS A 400 -6.80 -21.38 -12.11
CA LYS A 400 -6.06 -22.65 -12.21
C LYS A 400 -4.77 -22.53 -13.00
N THR A 401 -4.72 -21.58 -13.94
CA THR A 401 -3.57 -21.39 -14.82
C THR A 401 -2.84 -20.09 -14.52
N SER A 402 -1.53 -20.06 -14.78
CA SER A 402 -0.74 -18.83 -14.61
C SER A 402 -1.20 -17.69 -15.54
N GLU A 403 -1.79 -18.00 -16.69
CA GLU A 403 -2.34 -16.98 -17.59
C GLU A 403 -3.59 -16.33 -17.00
N GLU A 404 -4.52 -17.11 -16.45
CA GLU A 404 -5.69 -16.62 -15.72
C GLU A 404 -5.28 -15.77 -14.51
N GLN A 405 -4.34 -16.26 -13.70
CA GLN A 405 -3.83 -15.55 -12.54
C GLN A 405 -3.23 -14.19 -12.94
N ASN A 406 -2.41 -14.15 -13.99
CA ASN A 406 -1.80 -12.89 -14.47
C ASN A 406 -2.83 -11.90 -15.01
N ALA A 407 -3.80 -12.37 -15.79
CA ALA A 407 -4.87 -11.52 -16.33
C ALA A 407 -5.74 -10.95 -15.19
N GLN A 408 -6.09 -11.80 -14.22
CA GLN A 408 -6.90 -11.41 -13.08
C GLN A 408 -6.14 -10.46 -12.14
N ALA A 409 -4.83 -10.66 -11.94
CA ALA A 409 -4.00 -9.77 -11.14
C ALA A 409 -3.90 -8.36 -11.74
N LEU A 410 -3.92 -8.23 -13.07
CA LEU A 410 -4.01 -6.92 -13.74
C LEU A 410 -5.34 -6.21 -13.47
N ILE A 411 -6.44 -6.96 -13.39
CA ILE A 411 -7.76 -6.42 -13.04
C ILE A 411 -7.75 -5.90 -11.59
N VAL A 412 -7.22 -6.70 -10.66
CA VAL A 412 -7.06 -6.30 -9.25
C VAL A 412 -6.26 -5.02 -9.14
N ALA A 413 -5.04 -4.98 -9.68
CA ALA A 413 -4.17 -3.82 -9.61
C ALA A 413 -4.79 -2.58 -10.27
N GLY A 414 -5.50 -2.76 -11.39
CA GLY A 414 -6.19 -1.68 -12.10
C GLY A 414 -7.29 -1.04 -11.25
N PHE A 415 -8.20 -1.86 -10.70
CA PHE A 415 -9.32 -1.35 -9.91
C PHE A 415 -8.90 -0.81 -8.54
N GLN A 416 -7.92 -1.43 -7.88
CA GLN A 416 -7.36 -0.88 -6.63
C GLN A 416 -6.72 0.49 -6.86
N ALA A 417 -5.98 0.67 -7.95
CA ALA A 417 -5.35 1.95 -8.28
C ALA A 417 -6.37 3.04 -8.62
N LEU A 418 -7.43 2.68 -9.38
CA LEU A 418 -8.53 3.60 -9.68
C LEU A 418 -9.27 4.02 -8.40
N SER A 419 -9.67 3.05 -7.58
CA SER A 419 -10.39 3.28 -6.33
C SER A 419 -9.56 4.13 -5.36
N SER A 420 -8.28 3.79 -5.16
CA SER A 420 -7.39 4.56 -4.28
C SER A 420 -7.17 5.99 -4.78
N ARG A 421 -6.99 6.19 -6.08
CA ARG A 421 -6.82 7.52 -6.67
C ARG A 421 -8.09 8.36 -6.49
N SER A 422 -9.25 7.78 -6.76
CA SER A 422 -10.53 8.46 -6.65
C SER A 422 -10.86 8.79 -5.18
N LEU A 423 -10.58 7.86 -4.27
CA LEU A 423 -10.67 8.07 -2.82
C LEU A 423 -9.79 9.25 -2.36
N CYS A 424 -8.52 9.28 -2.74
CA CYS A 424 -7.62 10.38 -2.37
C CYS A 424 -8.07 11.73 -2.92
N GLN A 425 -8.59 11.76 -4.16
CA GLN A 425 -9.12 12.97 -4.77
C GLN A 425 -10.33 13.49 -3.98
N GLN A 426 -11.32 12.63 -3.73
CA GLN A 426 -12.51 13.02 -2.97
C GLN A 426 -12.20 13.39 -1.53
N LEU A 427 -11.26 12.71 -0.86
CA LEU A 427 -10.79 13.11 0.47
C LEU A 427 -10.19 14.53 0.50
N SER A 428 -9.55 14.95 -0.60
CA SER A 428 -8.95 16.30 -0.71
C SER A 428 -10.02 17.38 -0.89
N ASP A 429 -11.13 17.04 -1.55
CA ASP A 429 -12.22 17.96 -1.88
C ASP A 429 -13.39 17.88 -0.85
N CYS A 430 -13.33 16.94 0.10
CA CYS A 430 -14.43 16.60 1.01
C CYS A 430 -14.70 17.72 2.04
N GLY A 431 -15.69 18.56 1.76
CA GLY A 431 -16.25 19.54 2.70
C GLY A 431 -17.48 19.00 3.47
N GLU A 432 -18.30 18.18 2.82
CA GLU A 432 -19.61 17.80 3.32
C GLU A 432 -19.58 16.62 4.29
N SER A 433 -20.65 16.47 5.09
CA SER A 433 -20.77 15.41 6.09
C SER A 433 -21.29 14.09 5.49
N GLN A 434 -22.09 14.18 4.44
CA GLN A 434 -22.75 13.03 3.80
C GLN A 434 -21.80 12.15 2.98
N GLU A 435 -20.69 12.72 2.49
CA GLU A 435 -19.66 11.99 1.72
C GLU A 435 -18.79 11.06 2.60
N LEU A 436 -18.79 11.25 3.92
CA LEU A 436 -17.89 10.50 4.81
C LEU A 436 -18.21 9.01 4.88
N VAL A 437 -19.49 8.64 4.81
CA VAL A 437 -19.94 7.24 4.92
C VAL A 437 -19.51 6.42 3.70
N PRO A 438 -19.74 6.87 2.45
CA PRO A 438 -19.19 6.19 1.26
C PRO A 438 -17.66 6.14 1.18
N LEU A 439 -16.97 7.18 1.65
CA LEU A 439 -15.51 7.20 1.74
C LEU A 439 -15.00 6.17 2.76
N LEU A 440 -15.69 6.02 3.90
CA LEU A 440 -15.39 4.99 4.90
C LEU A 440 -15.58 3.60 4.29
N ALA A 441 -16.72 3.35 3.63
CA ALA A 441 -16.97 2.09 2.93
C ALA A 441 -15.88 1.77 1.90
N THR A 442 -15.41 2.79 1.16
CA THR A 442 -14.34 2.64 0.17
C THR A 442 -13.02 2.25 0.83
N ALA A 443 -12.62 2.95 1.88
CA ALA A 443 -11.40 2.66 2.63
C ALA A 443 -11.43 1.25 3.24
N ARG A 444 -12.61 0.82 3.73
CA ARG A 444 -12.86 -0.54 4.23
C ARG A 444 -12.71 -1.59 3.12
N ALA A 445 -13.34 -1.38 1.96
CA ALA A 445 -13.25 -2.31 0.84
C ALA A 445 -11.78 -2.49 0.38
N LEU A 446 -11.02 -1.39 0.27
CA LEU A 446 -9.60 -1.42 -0.07
C LEU A 446 -8.74 -2.13 0.97
N PHE A 447 -9.01 -1.91 2.27
CA PHE A 447 -8.37 -2.67 3.35
C PHE A 447 -8.58 -4.17 3.18
N VAL A 448 -9.82 -4.62 2.96
CA VAL A 448 -10.12 -6.06 2.78
C VAL A 448 -9.47 -6.60 1.50
N CYS A 449 -9.40 -5.82 0.41
CA CYS A 449 -8.67 -6.23 -0.79
C CYS A 449 -7.20 -6.56 -0.51
N GLU A 450 -6.52 -5.71 0.26
CA GLU A 450 -5.10 -5.91 0.59
C GLU A 450 -4.89 -7.06 1.59
N VAL A 451 -5.83 -7.27 2.51
CA VAL A 451 -5.79 -8.39 3.46
C VAL A 451 -6.02 -9.73 2.74
N PHE A 452 -6.88 -9.77 1.73
CA PHE A 452 -7.16 -10.97 0.92
C PHE A 452 -6.19 -11.16 -0.25
N ALA A 453 -5.23 -10.27 -0.43
CA ALA A 453 -4.26 -10.39 -1.51
C ALA A 453 -3.36 -11.63 -1.33
N SER A 454 -2.88 -12.20 -2.44
CA SER A 454 -1.91 -13.31 -2.43
C SER A 454 -0.58 -12.93 -1.77
N ASP A 455 -0.23 -11.65 -1.83
CA ASP A 455 0.98 -11.09 -1.23
C ASP A 455 0.56 -9.86 -0.40
N PRO A 456 0.11 -10.07 0.85
CA PRO A 456 -0.29 -8.98 1.72
C PRO A 456 0.92 -8.21 2.21
N SER A 457 0.76 -6.90 2.38
CA SER A 457 1.83 -6.01 2.85
C SER A 457 1.30 -5.10 3.94
N ALA A 458 1.96 -5.13 5.09
CA ALA A 458 1.74 -4.23 6.23
C ALA A 458 1.52 -2.78 5.77
N ASP A 459 2.42 -2.29 4.92
CA ASP A 459 2.44 -0.91 4.47
C ASP A 459 1.22 -0.57 3.60
N ARG A 460 0.67 -1.54 2.86
CA ARG A 460 -0.49 -1.32 1.98
C ARG A 460 -1.81 -1.36 2.74
N TRP A 461 -2.09 -2.45 3.44
CA TRP A 461 -3.38 -2.56 4.15
C TRP A 461 -3.49 -1.56 5.30
N SER A 462 -2.39 -1.24 6.00
CA SER A 462 -2.44 -0.37 7.17
C SER A 462 -2.70 1.10 6.82
N VAL A 463 -2.38 1.55 5.60
CA VAL A 463 -2.75 2.88 5.11
C VAL A 463 -4.28 3.00 4.97
N HIS A 464 -4.92 2.00 4.38
CA HIS A 464 -6.38 1.97 4.26
C HIS A 464 -7.07 1.86 5.62
N PHE A 465 -6.52 1.04 6.53
CA PHE A 465 -7.04 0.91 7.89
C PHE A 465 -6.94 2.23 8.68
N ARG A 466 -5.77 2.89 8.67
CA ARG A 466 -5.59 4.21 9.32
C ARG A 466 -6.50 5.27 8.69
N GLY A 467 -6.66 5.24 7.37
CA GLY A 467 -7.60 6.11 6.65
C GLY A 467 -9.05 5.93 7.12
N ALA A 468 -9.50 4.68 7.24
CA ALA A 468 -10.83 4.36 7.78
C ALA A 468 -10.98 4.85 9.23
N ARG A 469 -9.98 4.63 10.09
CA ARG A 469 -9.99 5.10 11.48
C ARG A 469 -10.08 6.63 11.56
N GLY A 470 -9.31 7.36 10.74
CA GLY A 470 -9.39 8.81 10.66
C GLY A 470 -10.74 9.32 10.16
N LEU A 471 -11.38 8.61 9.23
CA LEU A 471 -12.74 8.92 8.78
C LEU A 471 -13.76 8.72 9.90
N ILE A 472 -13.65 7.64 10.68
CA ILE A 472 -14.52 7.39 11.85
C ILE A 472 -14.36 8.53 12.88
N SER A 473 -13.14 8.96 13.18
CA SER A 473 -12.92 10.13 14.06
C SER A 473 -13.61 11.38 13.53
N ARG A 474 -13.48 11.67 12.22
CA ARG A 474 -14.15 12.82 11.59
C ARG A 474 -15.68 12.72 11.61
N ILE A 475 -16.23 11.51 11.46
CA ILE A 475 -17.67 11.23 11.56
C ILE A 475 -18.16 11.51 12.98
N HIS A 476 -17.39 11.09 14.00
CA HIS A 476 -17.67 11.37 15.40
C HIS A 476 -17.63 12.87 15.70
N ASP A 477 -16.59 13.58 15.27
CA ASP A 477 -16.43 15.04 15.46
C ASP A 477 -17.58 15.85 14.84
N LYS A 478 -18.13 15.37 13.72
CA LYS A 478 -19.30 15.98 13.07
C LYS A 478 -20.65 15.60 13.71
N GLY A 479 -20.65 14.82 14.78
CA GLY A 479 -21.86 14.40 15.51
C GLY A 479 -22.71 13.33 14.81
N LEU A 480 -22.25 12.77 13.70
CA LEU A 480 -22.99 11.75 12.93
C LEU A 480 -23.11 10.42 13.67
N SER A 481 -22.28 10.20 14.70
CA SER A 481 -22.31 8.98 15.52
C SER A 481 -23.44 8.97 16.56
N GLN A 482 -24.08 10.11 16.84
CA GLN A 482 -25.17 10.18 17.82
C GLN A 482 -26.45 9.55 17.27
N ASN A 483 -26.72 9.73 15.98
CA ASN A 483 -27.85 9.12 15.27
C ASN A 483 -27.32 8.47 13.97
N PRO A 484 -26.62 7.33 14.07
CA PRO A 484 -25.99 6.72 12.91
C PRO A 484 -27.06 6.12 11.99
N THR A 485 -26.90 6.34 10.68
CA THR A 485 -27.67 5.63 9.66
C THR A 485 -27.35 4.13 9.71
N ASP A 486 -28.19 3.30 9.09
CA ASP A 486 -27.99 1.85 9.08
C ASP A 486 -26.67 1.47 8.39
N GLU A 487 -26.28 2.19 7.33
CA GLU A 487 -25.01 1.99 6.64
C GLU A 487 -23.83 2.32 7.55
N LEU A 488 -23.89 3.43 8.29
CA LEU A 488 -22.84 3.80 9.23
C LEU A 488 -22.74 2.79 10.37
N ARG A 489 -23.87 2.35 10.93
CA ARG A 489 -23.90 1.33 11.99
C ARG A 489 -23.28 0.02 11.52
N PHE A 490 -23.59 -0.41 10.30
CA PHE A 490 -22.98 -1.58 9.67
C PHE A 490 -21.47 -1.42 9.48
N LEU A 491 -21.02 -0.27 8.96
CA LEU A 491 -19.60 0.00 8.71
C LEU A 491 -18.77 0.07 10.01
N LEU A 492 -19.32 0.63 11.08
CA LEU A 492 -18.68 0.66 12.40
C LEU A 492 -18.52 -0.74 12.98
N ARG A 493 -19.58 -1.56 12.97
CA ARG A 493 -19.50 -2.98 13.38
C ARG A 493 -18.47 -3.75 12.56
N TRP A 494 -18.41 -3.50 11.25
CA TRP A 494 -17.41 -4.11 10.37
C TRP A 494 -15.99 -3.68 10.74
N PHE A 495 -15.78 -2.40 11.05
CA PHE A 495 -14.49 -1.88 11.46
C PHE A 495 -14.02 -2.52 12.77
N ASP A 496 -14.89 -2.57 13.79
CA ASP A 496 -14.59 -3.11 15.13
C ASP A 496 -14.08 -4.55 15.08
N MET A 497 -14.69 -5.38 14.23
CA MET A 497 -14.25 -6.76 13.99
C MET A 497 -12.76 -6.82 13.64
N THR A 498 -12.35 -5.98 12.69
CA THR A 498 -10.99 -5.98 12.15
C THR A 498 -10.00 -5.25 13.04
N GLU A 499 -10.45 -4.24 13.80
CA GLU A 499 -9.59 -3.46 14.67
C GLU A 499 -8.95 -4.33 15.76
N SER A 500 -9.74 -5.19 16.41
CA SER A 500 -9.24 -6.08 17.46
C SER A 500 -8.08 -6.98 17.00
N LEU A 501 -8.07 -7.43 15.74
CA LEU A 501 -6.99 -8.22 15.15
C LEU A 501 -5.82 -7.36 14.65
N VAL A 502 -6.12 -6.20 14.08
CA VAL A 502 -5.11 -5.26 13.59
C VAL A 502 -4.24 -4.73 14.74
N CYS A 503 -4.83 -4.47 15.91
CA CYS A 503 -4.09 -4.04 17.11
C CYS A 503 -3.04 -5.07 17.55
N LEU A 504 -3.34 -6.37 17.43
CA LEU A 504 -2.36 -7.45 17.72
C LEU A 504 -1.22 -7.49 16.70
N SER A 505 -1.43 -6.93 15.52
CA SER A 505 -0.51 -7.03 14.39
C SER A 505 0.46 -5.85 14.32
N ILE A 506 -0.01 -4.63 14.60
CA ILE A 506 0.81 -3.41 14.52
C ILE A 506 0.71 -2.63 15.83
N SER A 507 1.85 -2.50 16.49
CA SER A 507 1.99 -1.88 17.81
C SER A 507 1.53 -0.42 17.88
N ASP A 508 1.74 0.39 16.83
CA ASP A 508 1.30 1.81 16.80
C ASP A 508 -0.22 1.96 16.63
N LEU A 509 -0.94 0.87 16.36
CA LEU A 509 -2.40 0.85 16.29
C LEU A 509 -3.03 0.32 17.58
N ALA A 510 -2.24 -0.19 18.52
CA ALA A 510 -2.75 -0.61 19.83
C ALA A 510 -3.28 0.59 20.63
N PRO A 511 -4.29 0.41 21.48
CA PRO A 511 -4.78 1.46 22.37
C PRO A 511 -3.68 1.98 23.30
N THR A 512 -3.69 3.28 23.61
CA THR A 512 -2.80 3.86 24.61
C THR A 512 -3.36 3.78 26.03
N GLN A 513 -4.69 3.68 26.16
CA GLN A 513 -5.41 3.53 27.41
C GLN A 513 -6.00 2.13 27.52
N SER A 514 -6.28 1.68 28.75
CA SER A 514 -6.90 0.37 28.96
C SER A 514 -8.23 0.28 28.23
N ALA A 515 -8.41 -0.81 27.48
CA ALA A 515 -9.65 -1.08 26.76
C ALA A 515 -10.70 -1.78 27.63
N ILE A 516 -10.31 -2.24 28.83
CA ILE A 516 -11.17 -2.97 29.77
C ILE A 516 -11.50 -2.09 31.00
N PRO A 517 -12.67 -2.28 31.63
CA PRO A 517 -12.99 -1.57 32.87
C PRO A 517 -11.97 -1.88 33.97
N SER A 518 -11.56 -0.87 34.74
CA SER A 518 -10.71 -1.03 35.93
C SER A 518 -11.52 -0.91 37.22
N PRO A 519 -11.15 -1.60 38.32
CA PRO A 519 -11.81 -1.46 39.62
C PRO A 519 -11.83 -0.02 40.16
N THR A 520 -10.85 0.78 39.76
CA THR A 520 -10.65 2.16 40.23
C THR A 520 -11.42 3.19 39.40
N THR A 521 -11.78 2.84 38.16
CA THR A 521 -12.66 3.63 37.30
C THR A 521 -14.07 3.07 37.43
N LEU A 522 -14.85 3.60 38.37
CA LEU A 522 -16.27 3.28 38.51
C LEU A 522 -16.94 3.38 37.13
N PRO A 523 -17.55 2.30 36.61
CA PRO A 523 -18.64 2.47 35.67
C PRO A 523 -19.68 3.28 36.44
N SER A 524 -20.05 4.46 35.94
CA SER A 524 -21.36 4.98 36.30
C SER A 524 -22.35 3.86 35.96
N PHE A 525 -22.99 3.28 36.98
CA PHE A 525 -24.12 2.38 36.79
C PHE A 525 -25.17 3.17 36.00
N ASP A 526 -25.16 3.02 34.68
CA ASP A 526 -26.21 3.58 33.83
C ASP A 526 -27.32 2.52 33.78
N PRO A 527 -28.57 2.86 34.08
CA PRO A 527 -29.69 1.91 34.03
C PRO A 527 -29.95 1.29 32.64
N ASP A 528 -29.26 1.80 31.60
CA ASP A 528 -29.38 1.43 30.19
C ASP A 528 -28.27 0.47 29.70
N ASP A 529 -27.59 -0.26 30.59
CA ASP A 529 -26.56 -1.24 30.19
C ASP A 529 -27.14 -2.25 29.17
N GLU A 530 -26.74 -2.09 27.89
CA GLU A 530 -27.13 -3.01 26.81
C GLU A 530 -26.85 -4.45 27.27
N PRO A 531 -27.82 -5.38 27.13
CA PRO A 531 -27.61 -6.76 27.53
C PRO A 531 -26.44 -7.34 26.74
N VAL A 532 -25.59 -8.14 27.38
CA VAL A 532 -24.48 -8.79 26.68
C VAL A 532 -25.04 -9.86 25.73
N TYR A 533 -24.68 -9.76 24.45
CA TYR A 533 -25.08 -10.72 23.41
C TYR A 533 -23.89 -11.12 22.52
N ILE A 534 -24.02 -12.28 21.88
CA ILE A 534 -23.14 -12.68 20.78
C ILE A 534 -23.58 -11.89 19.54
N ASP A 535 -22.70 -11.03 19.05
CA ASP A 535 -22.95 -10.28 17.82
C ASP A 535 -22.73 -11.21 16.63
N MET A 536 -23.77 -11.41 15.81
CA MET A 536 -23.68 -12.33 14.68
C MET A 536 -22.64 -11.90 13.64
N TYR A 537 -22.29 -10.62 13.60
CA TYR A 537 -21.26 -10.06 12.74
C TYR A 537 -19.86 -10.46 13.21
N LEU A 538 -19.64 -10.43 14.52
CA LEU A 538 -18.35 -10.74 15.14
C LEU A 538 -18.18 -12.24 15.42
N ALA A 539 -19.29 -12.97 15.46
CA ALA A 539 -19.42 -14.34 15.98
C ALA A 539 -18.84 -14.53 17.39
N ARG A 540 -18.90 -13.45 18.18
CA ARG A 540 -18.47 -13.38 19.58
C ARG A 540 -19.13 -12.19 20.28
N THR A 541 -19.05 -12.12 21.59
CA THR A 541 -19.50 -10.97 22.38
C THR A 541 -18.60 -9.75 22.17
N LYS A 542 -19.15 -8.54 22.32
CA LYS A 542 -18.41 -7.27 22.09
C LYS A 542 -17.31 -7.02 23.12
N ASP A 543 -17.52 -7.43 24.37
CA ASP A 543 -16.54 -7.32 25.46
C ASP A 543 -15.22 -8.07 25.15
N LEU A 544 -15.28 -9.16 24.38
CA LEU A 544 -14.07 -9.84 23.89
C LEU A 544 -13.23 -8.96 22.95
N LEU A 545 -13.82 -8.03 22.19
CA LEU A 545 -13.03 -7.08 21.38
C LEU A 545 -12.11 -6.23 22.26
N CYS A 546 -12.61 -5.80 23.43
CA CYS A 546 -11.84 -5.05 24.41
C CYS A 546 -10.69 -5.89 25.00
N VAL A 547 -10.94 -7.17 25.26
CA VAL A 547 -9.89 -8.12 25.70
C VAL A 547 -8.75 -8.19 24.69
N PHE A 548 -9.01 -8.38 23.39
CA PHE A 548 -7.96 -8.44 22.37
C PHE A 548 -7.21 -7.11 22.20
N LYS A 549 -7.92 -5.99 22.30
CA LYS A 549 -7.33 -4.65 22.32
C LYS A 549 -6.39 -4.47 23.52
N GLU A 550 -6.76 -5.00 24.68
CA GLU A 550 -5.93 -4.95 25.89
C GLU A 550 -4.71 -5.88 25.81
N ILE A 551 -4.85 -7.08 25.24
CA ILE A 551 -3.72 -7.97 24.95
C ILE A 551 -2.69 -7.24 24.07
N ALA A 552 -3.15 -6.54 23.03
CA ALA A 552 -2.29 -5.75 22.15
C ALA A 552 -1.56 -4.63 22.90
N ARG A 553 -2.27 -3.87 23.74
CA ARG A 553 -1.68 -2.78 24.54
C ARG A 553 -0.60 -3.29 25.49
N LEU A 554 -0.90 -4.33 26.28
CA LEU A 554 0.04 -4.89 27.25
C LEU A 554 1.26 -5.53 26.56
N SER A 555 1.05 -6.20 25.42
CA SER A 555 2.15 -6.73 24.61
C SER A 555 3.06 -5.63 24.10
N HIS A 556 2.52 -4.47 23.70
CA HIS A 556 3.32 -3.32 23.28
C HIS A 556 4.13 -2.72 24.43
N ILE A 557 3.54 -2.55 25.61
CA ILE A 557 4.24 -2.05 26.81
C ILE A 557 5.42 -2.96 27.15
N LYS A 558 5.20 -4.27 27.19
CA LYS A 558 6.24 -5.26 27.53
C LYS A 558 7.39 -5.32 26.51
N ASN A 559 7.10 -5.03 25.24
CA ASN A 559 8.10 -4.98 24.16
C ASN A 559 8.85 -3.64 24.06
N GLY A 560 8.74 -2.75 25.06
CA GLY A 560 9.48 -1.48 25.12
C GLY A 560 8.76 -0.28 24.51
N GLY A 561 7.42 -0.22 24.61
CA GLY A 561 6.62 0.94 24.21
C GLY A 561 6.93 2.22 25.02
N GLU A 562 6.50 3.38 24.52
CA GLU A 562 6.79 4.71 25.12
C GLU A 562 6.28 4.89 26.57
N VAL A 563 5.32 4.07 27.01
CA VAL A 563 4.77 4.09 28.37
C VAL A 563 5.55 3.09 29.24
N SER A 564 6.45 3.61 30.07
CA SER A 564 7.18 2.80 31.05
C SER A 564 6.34 2.59 32.31
N LEU A 565 5.55 1.52 32.34
CA LEU A 565 5.06 0.95 33.59
C LEU A 565 6.20 0.16 34.25
N ASP A 566 6.19 0.11 35.58
CA ASP A 566 7.07 -0.80 36.33
C ASP A 566 6.63 -2.26 36.11
N ASP A 567 7.55 -3.22 36.19
CA ASP A 567 7.26 -4.63 35.91
C ASP A 567 6.11 -5.15 36.80
N ASP A 568 6.09 -4.75 38.08
CA ASP A 568 5.02 -5.09 39.03
C ASP A 568 3.64 -4.54 38.61
N GLN A 569 3.60 -3.37 37.97
CA GLN A 569 2.36 -2.77 37.48
C GLN A 569 1.86 -3.49 36.23
N VAL A 570 2.76 -3.84 35.32
CA VAL A 570 2.42 -4.64 34.14
C VAL A 570 1.87 -6.00 34.56
N ASP A 571 2.49 -6.67 35.52
CA ASP A 571 2.01 -7.96 36.02
C ASP A 571 0.63 -7.85 36.69
N ALA A 572 0.36 -6.76 37.42
CA ALA A 572 -0.96 -6.50 37.98
C ALA A 572 -2.03 -6.28 36.90
N GLU A 573 -1.71 -5.54 35.83
CA GLU A 573 -2.63 -5.34 34.70
C GLU A 573 -2.86 -6.65 33.91
N VAL A 574 -1.83 -7.48 33.72
CA VAL A 574 -1.96 -8.81 33.09
C VAL A 574 -2.84 -9.73 33.95
N TRP A 575 -2.67 -9.71 35.28
CA TRP A 575 -3.52 -10.46 36.19
C TRP A 575 -4.98 -9.99 36.11
N TRP A 576 -5.20 -8.67 36.07
CA TRP A 576 -6.54 -8.09 35.92
C TRP A 576 -7.20 -8.51 34.61
N LEU A 577 -6.47 -8.43 33.49
CA LEU A 577 -6.95 -8.89 32.18
C LEU A 577 -7.35 -10.37 32.21
N LEU A 578 -6.53 -11.23 32.83
CA LEU A 578 -6.85 -12.65 32.98
C LEU A 578 -8.12 -12.86 33.83
N SER A 579 -8.24 -12.15 34.95
CA SER A 579 -9.42 -12.19 35.82
C SER A 579 -10.69 -11.70 35.09
N HIS A 580 -10.57 -10.63 34.30
CA HIS A 580 -11.66 -10.08 33.51
C HIS A 580 -12.14 -11.07 32.43
N LEU A 581 -11.21 -11.68 31.67
CA LEU A 581 -11.56 -12.70 30.70
C LEU A 581 -12.16 -13.94 31.35
N GLN A 582 -11.65 -14.36 32.51
CA GLN A 582 -12.23 -15.47 33.27
C GLN A 582 -13.66 -15.14 33.73
N SER A 583 -13.92 -13.91 34.18
CA SER A 583 -15.28 -13.47 34.53
C SER A 583 -16.23 -13.50 33.33
N ILE A 584 -15.76 -13.18 32.12
CA ILE A 584 -16.56 -13.31 30.87
C ILE A 584 -16.90 -14.77 30.62
N ILE A 585 -15.92 -15.67 30.76
CA ILE A 585 -16.09 -17.12 30.56
C ILE A 585 -17.07 -17.70 31.58
N ASP A 586 -16.89 -17.39 32.86
CA ASP A 586 -17.74 -17.91 33.94
C ASP A 586 -19.19 -17.42 33.79
N ARG A 587 -19.37 -16.14 33.42
CA ARG A 587 -20.68 -15.56 33.08
C ARG A 587 -21.33 -16.34 31.94
N ASP A 588 -20.63 -16.54 30.84
CA ASP A 588 -21.18 -17.19 29.64
C ASP A 588 -21.46 -18.69 29.85
N GLN A 589 -20.74 -19.33 30.78
CA GLN A 589 -21.04 -20.71 31.19
C GLN A 589 -22.28 -20.78 32.10
N ALA A 590 -22.40 -19.86 33.06
CA ALA A 590 -23.53 -19.82 33.99
C ALA A 590 -24.83 -19.39 33.30
N ASN A 591 -24.74 -18.40 32.40
CA ASN A 591 -25.87 -17.88 31.64
C ASN A 591 -25.42 -17.53 30.21
N PRO A 592 -25.51 -18.47 29.26
CA PRO A 592 -25.04 -18.26 27.89
C PRO A 592 -25.69 -17.04 27.24
N PRO A 593 -24.89 -16.09 26.70
CA PRO A 593 -25.43 -14.89 26.09
C PRO A 593 -26.36 -15.24 24.92
N PRO A 594 -27.46 -14.49 24.73
CA PRO A 594 -28.29 -14.62 23.56
C PRO A 594 -27.49 -14.25 22.31
N VAL A 595 -27.83 -14.86 21.17
CA VAL A 595 -27.30 -14.44 19.87
C VAL A 595 -28.21 -13.34 19.36
N MET A 596 -27.68 -12.14 19.14
CA MET A 596 -28.48 -11.03 18.62
C MET A 596 -28.96 -11.38 17.21
N SER A 597 -30.28 -11.54 17.05
CA SER A 597 -30.91 -11.69 15.74
C SER A 597 -31.07 -10.32 15.09
N ILE A 598 -30.57 -10.18 13.86
CA ILE A 598 -30.81 -9.00 13.03
C ILE A 598 -32.18 -9.17 12.36
N ARG A 599 -33.02 -8.13 12.42
CA ARG A 599 -34.37 -8.07 11.80
C ARG A 599 -35.33 -9.19 12.26
N ASN A 600 -35.27 -9.60 13.53
CA ASN A 600 -36.25 -10.48 14.20
C ASN A 600 -36.49 -11.86 13.53
N ARG A 601 -35.45 -12.52 13.02
CA ARG A 601 -35.55 -13.93 12.57
C ARG A 601 -35.14 -14.86 13.69
N ASP A 602 -35.95 -15.88 13.93
CA ASP A 602 -35.56 -16.97 14.81
C ASP A 602 -34.41 -17.78 14.20
N LEU A 603 -33.28 -17.81 14.90
CA LEU A 603 -32.17 -18.71 14.60
C LEU A 603 -32.54 -20.13 15.04
N SER A 604 -32.19 -21.12 14.22
CA SER A 604 -32.30 -22.52 14.62
C SER A 604 -31.39 -22.82 15.82
N VAL A 605 -31.75 -23.84 16.60
CA VAL A 605 -30.93 -24.31 17.74
C VAL A 605 -29.50 -24.64 17.30
N ALA A 606 -29.34 -25.20 16.09
CA ALA A 606 -28.04 -25.49 15.51
C ALA A 606 -27.21 -24.23 15.21
N GLU A 607 -27.82 -23.21 14.57
CA GLU A 607 -27.15 -21.92 14.31
C GLU A 607 -26.72 -21.24 15.63
N VAL A 608 -27.60 -21.23 16.65
CA VAL A 608 -27.28 -20.69 17.98
C VAL A 608 -26.12 -21.44 18.62
N HIS A 609 -26.09 -22.76 18.50
CA HIS A 609 -24.99 -23.58 19.03
C HIS A 609 -23.67 -23.28 18.33
N GLU A 610 -23.64 -23.13 17.01
CA GLU A 610 -22.43 -22.76 16.25
C GLU A 610 -21.89 -21.38 16.66
N TYR A 611 -22.77 -20.39 16.87
CA TYR A 611 -22.37 -19.07 17.36
C TYR A 611 -21.79 -19.11 18.78
N ARG A 612 -22.36 -19.93 19.66
CA ARG A 612 -21.83 -20.14 21.02
C ARG A 612 -20.48 -20.86 20.99
N MET A 613 -20.30 -21.85 20.13
CA MET A 613 -19.01 -22.51 19.94
C MET A 613 -17.95 -21.52 19.41
N SER A 614 -18.30 -20.68 18.42
CA SER A 614 -17.41 -19.61 17.95
C SER A 614 -17.01 -18.67 19.09
N ASN A 615 -17.97 -18.22 19.92
CA ASN A 615 -17.68 -17.37 21.08
C ASN A 615 -16.68 -18.04 22.06
N GLN A 616 -16.87 -19.33 22.35
CA GLN A 616 -15.96 -20.11 23.19
C GLN A 616 -14.55 -20.23 22.58
N ILE A 617 -14.44 -20.44 21.27
CA ILE A 617 -13.16 -20.47 20.55
C ILE A 617 -12.43 -19.13 20.73
N TRP A 618 -13.13 -18.00 20.60
CA TRP A 618 -12.55 -16.67 20.80
C TRP A 618 -12.13 -16.42 22.26
N GLN A 619 -12.89 -16.91 23.25
CA GLN A 619 -12.49 -16.87 24.67
C GLN A 619 -11.19 -17.65 24.91
N MET A 620 -11.11 -18.88 24.40
CA MET A 620 -9.91 -19.73 24.53
C MET A 620 -8.71 -19.13 23.78
N THR A 621 -8.96 -18.48 22.64
CA THR A 621 -7.91 -17.76 21.89
C THR A 621 -7.36 -16.60 22.71
N GLY A 622 -8.23 -15.85 23.41
CA GLY A 622 -7.81 -14.80 24.34
C GLY A 622 -6.93 -15.34 25.48
N LEU A 623 -7.34 -16.44 26.12
CA LEU A 623 -6.55 -17.11 27.15
C LEU A 623 -5.19 -17.56 26.61
N LEU A 624 -5.18 -18.23 25.45
CA LEU A 624 -3.95 -18.70 24.80
C LEU A 624 -2.96 -17.55 24.59
N LEU A 625 -3.43 -16.42 24.06
CA LEU A 625 -2.59 -15.24 23.84
C LEU A 625 -2.10 -14.62 25.15
N ILE A 626 -2.91 -14.56 26.21
CA ILE A 626 -2.47 -14.06 27.51
C ILE A 626 -1.36 -14.95 28.08
N HIS A 627 -1.57 -16.27 28.10
CA HIS A 627 -0.60 -17.22 28.66
C HIS A 627 0.71 -17.25 27.86
N ARG A 628 0.64 -17.23 26.53
CA ARG A 628 1.82 -17.30 25.66
C ARG A 628 2.54 -15.97 25.47
N ARG A 629 1.80 -14.87 25.28
CA ARG A 629 2.39 -13.58 24.90
C ARG A 629 2.65 -12.66 26.09
N LEU A 630 1.85 -12.74 27.17
CA LEU A 630 2.00 -11.87 28.33
C LEU A 630 2.64 -12.58 29.52
N ARG A 631 2.33 -13.85 29.74
CA ARG A 631 2.87 -14.65 30.86
C ARG A 631 4.09 -15.52 30.50
N HIS A 632 4.41 -15.64 29.22
CA HIS A 632 5.51 -16.47 28.69
C HIS A 632 5.47 -17.93 29.17
N GLU A 633 4.28 -18.52 29.30
CA GLU A 633 4.18 -19.93 29.65
C GLU A 633 4.73 -20.81 28.52
N PRO A 634 5.51 -21.88 28.81
CA PRO A 634 6.05 -22.77 27.79
C PRO A 634 4.97 -23.38 26.89
N ARG A 635 5.26 -23.59 25.58
CA ARG A 635 4.29 -24.28 24.70
C ARG A 635 3.98 -25.69 25.18
N SER A 636 4.96 -26.37 25.75
CA SER A 636 4.82 -27.71 26.34
C SER A 636 3.95 -27.76 27.60
N SER A 637 3.53 -26.62 28.14
CA SER A 637 2.60 -26.55 29.28
C SER A 637 1.29 -27.27 28.95
N THR A 638 0.78 -28.04 29.91
CA THR A 638 -0.50 -28.73 29.80
C THR A 638 -1.65 -27.74 29.56
N LEU A 639 -1.56 -26.54 30.12
CA LEU A 639 -2.56 -25.49 29.94
C LEU A 639 -2.62 -25.00 28.49
N VAL A 640 -1.45 -24.74 27.89
CA VAL A 640 -1.35 -24.24 26.51
C VAL A 640 -1.84 -25.30 25.53
N GLN A 641 -1.39 -26.55 25.67
CA GLN A 641 -1.81 -27.61 24.76
C GLN A 641 -3.30 -27.97 24.94
N ASP A 642 -3.86 -27.91 26.16
CA ASP A 642 -5.31 -28.07 26.37
C ASP A 642 -6.11 -26.99 25.64
N LEU A 643 -5.68 -25.73 25.71
CA LEU A 643 -6.32 -24.63 24.97
C LEU A 643 -6.26 -24.86 23.45
N VAL A 644 -5.10 -25.25 22.91
CA VAL A 644 -4.92 -25.57 21.48
C VAL A 644 -5.86 -26.71 21.07
N GLN A 645 -5.87 -27.81 21.82
CA GLN A 645 -6.69 -28.98 21.54
C GLN A 645 -8.19 -28.64 21.58
N ARG A 646 -8.65 -27.87 22.57
CA ARG A 646 -10.05 -27.47 22.69
C ARG A 646 -10.49 -26.50 21.60
N ILE A 647 -9.63 -25.56 21.19
CA ILE A 647 -9.89 -24.71 20.02
C ILE A 647 -10.09 -25.58 18.77
N LEU A 648 -9.21 -26.55 18.55
CA LEU A 648 -9.30 -27.50 17.43
C LEU A 648 -10.57 -28.33 17.47
N GLU A 649 -10.88 -28.97 18.60
CA GLU A 649 -12.07 -29.81 18.74
C GLU A 649 -13.36 -29.02 18.53
N CYS A 650 -13.44 -27.78 19.02
CA CYS A 650 -14.58 -26.91 18.75
C CYS A 650 -14.68 -26.53 17.27
N ALA A 651 -13.56 -26.17 16.64
CA ALA A 651 -13.54 -25.80 15.22
C ALA A 651 -13.92 -26.99 14.31
N GLU A 652 -13.44 -28.20 14.61
CA GLU A 652 -13.74 -29.43 13.87
C GLU A 652 -15.22 -29.84 13.95
N ARG A 653 -15.92 -29.47 15.04
CA ARG A 653 -17.36 -29.73 15.22
C ARG A 653 -18.26 -28.75 14.48
N MET A 654 -17.73 -27.61 14.03
CA MET A 654 -18.51 -26.61 13.33
C MET A 654 -18.72 -27.00 11.87
N THR A 655 -19.97 -26.91 11.39
CA THR A 655 -20.26 -27.31 10.01
C THR A 655 -19.96 -26.17 9.05
N LEU A 656 -19.05 -26.41 8.11
CA LEU A 656 -18.81 -25.48 7.04
C LEU A 656 -19.85 -25.73 5.93
N ARG A 657 -20.96 -24.99 5.99
CA ARG A 657 -21.96 -24.90 4.91
C ARG A 657 -21.43 -23.92 3.83
N ASP A 658 -22.04 -23.88 2.64
CA ASP A 658 -21.63 -23.11 1.43
C ASP A 658 -21.36 -21.58 1.64
N GLY A 659 -20.36 -21.24 2.46
CA GLY A 659 -20.23 -19.93 3.12
C GLY A 659 -21.36 -19.66 4.12
N LEU A 660 -21.30 -18.54 4.84
CA LEU A 660 -22.38 -18.08 5.73
C LEU A 660 -22.53 -18.89 7.03
N THR A 661 -21.42 -19.24 7.67
CA THR A 661 -21.37 -19.78 9.03
C THR A 661 -20.30 -19.05 9.84
N PRO A 662 -20.32 -19.10 11.18
CA PRO A 662 -19.26 -18.50 12.01
C PRO A 662 -17.84 -19.01 11.69
N VAL A 663 -17.71 -20.13 10.97
CA VAL A 663 -16.43 -20.66 10.48
C VAL A 663 -15.67 -19.64 9.62
N THR A 664 -16.35 -18.69 8.96
CA THR A 664 -15.70 -17.62 8.18
C THR A 664 -14.78 -16.72 9.00
N LEU A 665 -14.89 -16.76 10.34
CA LEU A 665 -14.11 -15.95 11.27
C LEU A 665 -13.10 -16.78 12.09
N LEU A 666 -12.86 -18.05 11.72
CA LEU A 666 -11.98 -18.96 12.47
C LEU A 666 -10.52 -19.00 11.96
N THR A 667 -10.20 -18.36 10.84
CA THR A 667 -8.81 -18.24 10.36
C THR A 667 -7.88 -17.68 11.46
N PRO A 668 -8.20 -16.57 12.17
CA PRO A 668 -7.37 -16.07 13.26
C PRO A 668 -7.22 -17.06 14.44
N PRO A 669 -8.29 -17.58 15.07
CA PRO A 669 -8.17 -18.57 16.13
C PRO A 669 -7.33 -19.81 15.76
N LEU A 670 -7.55 -20.37 14.57
CA LEU A 670 -6.79 -21.53 14.09
C LEU A 670 -5.32 -21.17 13.82
N PHE A 671 -5.05 -19.97 13.32
CA PHE A 671 -3.68 -19.50 13.14
C PHE A 671 -2.94 -19.37 14.49
N PHE A 672 -3.57 -18.71 15.48
CA PHE A 672 -2.98 -18.56 16.81
C PHE A 672 -2.77 -19.90 17.51
N ALA A 673 -3.75 -20.81 17.47
CA ALA A 673 -3.59 -22.17 17.98
C ALA A 673 -2.46 -22.91 17.26
N GLY A 674 -2.35 -22.75 15.94
CA GLY A 674 -1.30 -23.35 15.12
C GLY A 674 0.11 -22.91 15.49
N CYS A 675 0.30 -21.65 15.88
CA CYS A 675 1.62 -21.17 16.30
C CYS A 675 2.10 -21.81 17.61
N ASP A 676 1.18 -22.25 18.47
CA ASP A 676 1.52 -22.89 19.75
C ASP A 676 1.27 -24.41 19.75
N ALA A 677 0.83 -25.00 18.62
CA ALA A 677 0.56 -26.42 18.45
C ALA A 677 1.84 -27.28 18.37
N LEU A 678 1.80 -28.44 19.03
CA LEU A 678 2.86 -29.45 19.03
C LEU A 678 2.35 -30.79 18.50
N GLY A 679 3.28 -31.64 18.05
CA GLY A 679 2.98 -33.03 17.66
C GLY A 679 1.84 -33.18 16.65
N ASP A 680 0.87 -34.03 17.01
CA ASP A 680 -0.24 -34.45 16.14
C ASP A 680 -1.29 -33.35 15.91
N ASP A 681 -1.23 -32.23 16.64
CA ASP A 681 -2.15 -31.11 16.43
C ASP A 681 -1.79 -30.25 15.22
N ARG A 682 -0.51 -30.21 14.80
CA ARG A 682 -0.09 -29.44 13.61
C ARG A 682 -0.78 -29.94 12.32
N PRO A 683 -0.83 -31.25 12.02
CA PRO A 683 -1.62 -31.78 10.91
C PRO A 683 -3.11 -31.42 11.00
N ARG A 684 -3.72 -31.44 12.19
CA ARG A 684 -5.14 -31.10 12.40
C ARG A 684 -5.43 -29.63 12.11
N ILE A 685 -4.56 -28.72 12.58
CA ILE A 685 -4.62 -27.29 12.25
C ILE A 685 -4.52 -27.10 10.73
N LYS A 686 -3.58 -27.79 10.09
CA LYS A 686 -3.41 -27.75 8.63
C LYS A 686 -4.67 -28.17 7.90
N THR A 687 -5.26 -29.31 8.24
CA THR A 687 -6.50 -29.78 7.61
C THR A 687 -7.64 -28.78 7.82
N SER A 688 -7.78 -28.22 9.02
CA SER A 688 -8.81 -27.24 9.34
C SER A 688 -8.66 -25.95 8.53
N LEU A 689 -7.46 -25.34 8.50
CA LEU A 689 -7.19 -24.14 7.71
C LEU A 689 -7.33 -24.37 6.20
N GLN A 690 -6.92 -25.55 5.70
CA GLN A 690 -7.14 -25.94 4.31
C GLN A 690 -8.63 -26.05 3.98
N GLY A 691 -9.44 -26.60 4.89
CA GLY A 691 -10.89 -26.65 4.76
C GLY A 691 -11.51 -25.26 4.65
N VAL A 692 -11.14 -24.35 5.55
CA VAL A 692 -11.58 -22.94 5.53
C VAL A 692 -11.17 -22.25 4.22
N SER A 693 -9.90 -22.37 3.83
CA SER A 693 -9.38 -21.74 2.60
C SER A 693 -10.09 -22.26 1.34
N THR A 694 -10.24 -23.58 1.23
CA THR A 694 -10.85 -24.22 0.05
C THR A 694 -12.30 -23.80 -0.12
N ALA A 695 -13.05 -23.77 0.97
CA ALA A 695 -14.48 -23.54 0.88
C ALA A 695 -14.86 -22.06 0.78
N LEU A 696 -14.05 -21.17 1.35
CA LEU A 696 -14.28 -19.72 1.25
C LEU A 696 -13.54 -19.11 0.04
N GLY A 697 -12.60 -19.82 -0.58
CA GLY A 697 -11.77 -19.29 -1.67
C GLY A 697 -10.88 -18.14 -1.20
N LEU A 698 -10.33 -18.25 0.00
CA LEU A 698 -9.60 -17.19 0.68
C LEU A 698 -8.09 -17.42 0.62
N LEU A 699 -7.39 -16.55 -0.12
CA LEU A 699 -5.93 -16.58 -0.27
C LEU A 699 -5.21 -16.27 1.05
N ASN A 700 -5.81 -15.47 1.93
CA ASN A 700 -5.23 -15.16 3.23
C ASN A 700 -5.17 -16.41 4.12
N ALA A 701 -6.20 -17.26 4.14
CA ALA A 701 -6.18 -18.52 4.88
C ALA A 701 -5.10 -19.48 4.34
N GLN A 702 -4.91 -19.53 3.02
CA GLN A 702 -3.80 -20.28 2.41
C GLN A 702 -2.44 -19.71 2.84
N ARG A 703 -2.30 -18.38 2.86
CA ARG A 703 -1.06 -17.73 3.30
C ARG A 703 -0.77 -17.94 4.79
N ALA A 704 -1.81 -17.96 5.64
CA ALA A 704 -1.71 -18.29 7.06
C ALA A 704 -1.08 -19.67 7.24
N LEU A 705 -1.54 -20.65 6.46
CA LEU A 705 -1.02 -22.00 6.47
C LEU A 705 0.44 -22.06 6.00
N GLU A 706 0.79 -21.40 4.90
CA GLU A 706 2.18 -21.37 4.41
C GLU A 706 3.16 -20.80 5.46
N ILE A 707 2.72 -19.78 6.20
CA ILE A 707 3.50 -19.18 7.29
C ILE A 707 3.66 -20.17 8.45
N LEU A 708 2.58 -20.86 8.83
CA LEU A 708 2.65 -21.89 9.88
C LEU A 708 3.57 -23.05 9.50
N GLU A 709 3.50 -23.54 8.26
CA GLU A 709 4.37 -24.61 7.79
C GLU A 709 5.85 -24.20 7.83
N GLN A 710 6.17 -22.99 7.35
CA GLN A 710 7.53 -22.45 7.47
C GLN A 710 7.99 -22.30 8.92
N TYR A 711 7.08 -21.89 9.80
CA TYR A 711 7.35 -21.76 11.23
C TYR A 711 7.58 -23.13 11.90
N TRP A 712 6.77 -24.14 11.56
CA TRP A 712 6.89 -25.50 12.07
C TRP A 712 8.14 -26.23 11.57
N ASP A 713 8.57 -25.96 10.33
CA ASP A 713 9.81 -26.50 9.76
C ASP A 713 11.06 -25.91 10.43
N ALA A 714 10.98 -24.63 10.83
CA ALA A 714 12.07 -23.93 11.50
C ALA A 714 12.21 -24.33 12.99
N ASP A 715 11.13 -24.76 13.63
CA ASP A 715 11.12 -25.12 15.05
C ASP A 715 10.33 -26.42 15.33
N PRO A 716 11.02 -27.53 15.68
CA PRO A 716 10.39 -28.79 16.04
C PRO A 716 9.63 -28.73 17.39
N GLY A 717 9.61 -27.59 18.10
CA GLY A 717 8.85 -27.39 19.33
C GLY A 717 9.66 -27.61 20.61
N VAL A 718 10.98 -27.42 20.55
CA VAL A 718 11.90 -27.76 21.66
C VAL A 718 12.38 -26.52 22.42
N ASP A 719 12.48 -25.36 21.76
CA ASP A 719 12.99 -24.12 22.36
C ASP A 719 11.97 -22.98 22.23
N ASP A 720 11.35 -22.61 23.36
CA ASP A 720 10.35 -21.53 23.41
C ASP A 720 10.96 -20.13 23.20
N ALA A 721 12.25 -19.92 23.48
CA ALA A 721 12.90 -18.64 23.23
C ALA A 721 13.11 -18.42 21.73
N VAL A 722 13.51 -19.46 21.00
CA VAL A 722 13.58 -19.43 19.53
C VAL A 722 12.19 -19.25 18.94
N ALA A 723 11.18 -19.94 19.49
CA ALA A 723 9.79 -19.84 19.05
C ALA A 723 9.20 -18.43 19.21
N ASP A 724 9.50 -17.75 20.32
CA ASP A 724 9.05 -16.39 20.59
C ASP A 724 9.79 -15.36 19.73
N MET A 725 11.09 -15.56 19.46
CA MET A 725 11.86 -14.72 18.53
C MET A 725 11.44 -14.89 17.07
N ALA A 726 11.12 -16.13 16.68
CA ALA A 726 10.70 -16.49 15.33
C ALA A 726 9.18 -16.40 15.13
N TRP A 727 8.44 -15.92 16.14
CA TRP A 727 6.98 -15.81 16.10
C TRP A 727 6.55 -15.10 14.80
N PRO A 728 5.55 -15.66 14.08
CA PRO A 728 5.09 -15.07 12.83
C PRO A 728 4.78 -13.58 12.96
N LYS A 729 5.38 -12.77 12.09
CA LYS A 729 5.12 -11.32 12.06
C LYS A 729 3.75 -11.05 11.46
N ILE A 730 2.73 -11.01 12.32
CA ILE A 730 1.34 -10.74 11.95
C ILE A 730 1.19 -9.34 11.31
N SER A 731 2.10 -8.40 11.57
CA SER A 731 2.17 -7.14 10.79
C SER A 731 2.31 -7.39 9.28
N GLN A 732 3.06 -8.41 8.87
CA GLN A 732 3.29 -8.74 7.46
C GLN A 732 2.12 -9.52 6.83
N PHE A 733 1.22 -10.07 7.66
CA PHE A 733 0.09 -10.88 7.24
C PHE A 733 -1.00 -10.84 8.31
N LEU A 734 -2.20 -10.35 7.97
CA LEU A 734 -3.33 -10.35 8.88
C LEU A 734 -4.15 -11.64 8.68
N PRO A 735 -4.20 -12.56 9.66
CA PRO A 735 -5.11 -13.70 9.63
C PRO A 735 -6.53 -13.18 9.87
N TYR A 736 -7.18 -12.75 8.79
CA TYR A 736 -8.57 -12.30 8.77
C TYR A 736 -9.54 -13.48 8.73
#